data_AF-A0A2V0PBY4-F1
#
_entry.id   AF-A0A2V0PBY4-F1
#
_cell.length_a   1.000
_cell.length_b   1.000
_cell.length_c   1.000
_cell.angle_alpha   90.00
_cell.angle_beta   90.00
_cell.angle_gamma   90.00
#
_symmetry.space_group_name_H-M   'P 1'
#
loop_
_entity.id
_entity.type
_entity.pdbx_description
1 polymer ?
#
loop_
_entity_poly.entity_id
_entity_poly.type
_entity_poly.pdbx_seq_one_letter_code
_entity_poly.pdbx_strand_id
1 'polypeptide(L)'
;MEVRPTILALDELADAVRQHEAPPEELSLDFPFRSPLGACYIDIDAMEPVDGGDDHWLACYLCWSGHPEYAPVDVRYAFELAAVKESGAGELLGYFFDSVEHEWTLGQGLGAAEVCKWSELRRAVLGGCSLQMAGIVLPSSGAAATLDTALLIPSSRDSALTAIGPMLCGPFTDVAVTAGGRTFRAHRVMLAAASPVFLSMLDGAMREAREAVVELVDADAGVVELLLRHVYGCAIEVTVSLALQLHALADQYQLAAGLQQRLRLGLMALRLAPEALVKLVPAARTLCRSVFDGSLCQQAKDALPQLSPLPAFAGWPVDAVVEVMEDAGPLTAFGAAVAWMEAQPQPAKRRHVWPQLLDAVGWAEASSSELRAIRQHASAARVPGLEGRLLDAYDDLCTRLEQQPAIDIEEPVDGGDDRWMGGFLHWSGDDEDAPADVPFAFELAAVKEGGARQLLGCFGTSVSDAWKKGQGQGTADLCKWSELRGAVLGGCSLQMAVVVLPPSSAAATSDTALHVSDSRDSALTAIGPMLDGPFTDMAVTAGGRTFRTHRVVLAAASPVFLSMLDGAMREAREAVVELVDADAGVVELLLRHVYGCAIEVPVSLALQLYALADQYQLAGGLQQRLRLWLAALRLAPEALVELVPAARTLCPAAWDGGLCQQAASVLSQLSPLPAFAGWPVDSVVEVMEDAVPLTAFNAAAAWMEAQPRPAKRRNVWPRLLNAVPWARASGSDLRAIRQHASAGRVPGLEGRVSEAALRLCEGLEEFKSEATAKVQELQEHLQQQEQQQGRAAAGRRRA
;
A
#
# COMPACT_ATOMS: atom_id res chain seq x y z
N MET A 1 -12.78 3.12 -14.18
CA MET A 1 -12.48 3.88 -12.94
C MET A 1 -11.78 2.94 -11.98
N GLU A 2 -10.55 3.21 -11.52
CA GLU A 2 -9.89 2.31 -10.55
C GLU A 2 -10.53 2.46 -9.16
N VAL A 3 -10.90 1.32 -8.57
CA VAL A 3 -11.58 1.22 -7.28
C VAL A 3 -10.58 0.73 -6.24
N ARG A 4 -9.82 1.67 -5.69
CA ARG A 4 -8.80 1.44 -4.67
C ARG A 4 -9.08 2.35 -3.46
N PRO A 5 -9.72 1.83 -2.40
CA PRO A 5 -9.88 2.57 -1.15
C PRO A 5 -8.52 2.89 -0.52
N THR A 6 -8.40 4.08 0.06
CA THR A 6 -7.42 4.34 1.13
C THR A 6 -8.02 3.80 2.43
N ILE A 7 -7.22 3.05 3.20
CA ILE A 7 -7.62 2.48 4.50
C ILE A 7 -6.83 3.19 5.60
N LEU A 8 -7.57 3.69 6.60
CA LEU A 8 -7.06 4.36 7.79
C LEU A 8 -7.29 3.46 9.00
N ALA A 9 -6.28 3.28 9.84
CA ALA A 9 -6.45 2.66 11.16
C ALA A 9 -6.78 3.76 12.17
N LEU A 10 -7.87 3.60 12.92
CA LEU A 10 -8.37 4.61 13.86
C LEU A 10 -8.01 4.22 15.30
N ASP A 11 -6.74 3.88 15.53
CA ASP A 11 -6.29 3.35 16.82
C ASP A 11 -6.41 4.39 17.95
N GLU A 12 -6.19 5.68 17.66
CA GLU A 12 -6.37 6.78 18.62
C GLU A 12 -7.85 6.96 19.03
N LEU A 13 -8.78 6.87 18.07
CA LEU A 13 -10.22 6.86 18.35
C LEU A 13 -10.60 5.62 19.18
N ALA A 14 -10.02 4.45 18.86
CA ALA A 14 -10.25 3.24 19.64
C ALA A 14 -9.72 3.37 21.09
N ASP A 15 -8.60 4.06 21.31
CA ASP A 15 -8.08 4.34 22.64
C ASP A 15 -8.90 5.40 23.41
N ALA A 16 -9.44 6.42 22.75
CA ALA A 16 -10.41 7.33 23.37
C ALA A 16 -11.67 6.57 23.82
N VAL A 17 -12.20 5.70 22.95
CA VAL A 17 -13.37 4.84 23.21
C VAL A 17 -13.13 3.81 24.32
N ARG A 18 -11.88 3.36 24.54
CA ARG A 18 -11.50 2.50 25.67
C ARG A 18 -11.44 3.26 26.99
N GLN A 19 -10.98 4.52 26.96
CA GLN A 19 -10.75 5.34 28.15
C GLN A 19 -12.01 6.02 28.67
N HIS A 20 -12.95 6.39 27.79
CA HIS A 20 -14.14 7.16 28.15
C HIS A 20 -15.45 6.35 28.02
N GLU A 21 -16.48 6.73 28.77
CA GLU A 21 -17.80 6.06 28.75
C GLU A 21 -18.79 6.77 27.81
N ALA A 22 -18.89 8.09 27.93
CA ALA A 22 -19.41 9.03 26.94
C ALA A 22 -18.22 9.72 26.23
N PRO A 23 -18.38 10.34 25.05
CA PRO A 23 -17.27 11.05 24.41
C PRO A 23 -16.75 12.23 25.25
N PRO A 24 -15.47 12.62 25.12
CA PRO A 24 -14.95 13.89 25.65
C PRO A 24 -15.67 15.12 25.07
N GLU A 25 -15.81 16.19 25.86
CA GLU A 25 -16.39 17.48 25.45
C GLU A 25 -15.57 18.21 24.36
N GLU A 26 -14.30 17.82 24.17
CA GLU A 26 -13.36 18.35 23.17
C GLU A 26 -12.79 17.21 22.28
N LEU A 27 -13.60 16.20 21.94
CA LEU A 27 -13.16 15.14 21.00
C LEU A 27 -13.17 15.66 19.56
N SER A 28 -11.99 15.92 19.02
CA SER A 28 -11.69 16.10 17.60
C SER A 28 -10.39 15.33 17.29
N LEU A 29 -10.33 14.57 16.19
CA LEU A 29 -9.20 13.70 15.83
C LEU A 29 -8.92 13.67 14.32
N ASP A 30 -7.76 14.19 13.92
CA ASP A 30 -7.31 14.25 12.53
C ASP A 30 -6.60 12.95 12.06
N PHE A 31 -7.14 12.31 11.03
CA PHE A 31 -6.53 11.14 10.38
C PHE A 31 -5.99 11.48 8.97
N PRO A 32 -4.72 11.93 8.84
CA PRO A 32 -4.14 12.39 7.58
C PRO A 32 -3.83 11.26 6.60
N PHE A 33 -4.07 11.50 5.31
CA PHE A 33 -3.86 10.52 4.23
C PHE A 33 -3.57 11.16 2.87
N ARG A 34 -3.24 10.33 1.88
CA ARG A 34 -3.10 10.75 0.48
C ARG A 34 -4.22 10.16 -0.37
N SER A 35 -4.95 11.03 -1.07
CA SER A 35 -5.91 10.68 -2.10
C SER A 35 -5.24 10.74 -3.49
N PRO A 36 -5.92 10.30 -4.57
CA PRO A 36 -5.45 10.53 -5.94
C PRO A 36 -5.36 12.02 -6.33
N LEU A 37 -5.96 12.92 -5.55
CA LEU A 37 -6.05 14.35 -5.82
C LEU A 37 -5.09 15.19 -4.97
N GLY A 38 -4.52 14.62 -3.90
CA GLY A 38 -3.55 15.30 -3.05
C GLY A 38 -3.57 14.80 -1.61
N ALA A 39 -3.16 15.65 -0.67
CA ALA A 39 -3.15 15.33 0.76
C ALA A 39 -4.46 15.80 1.42
N CYS A 40 -5.09 14.89 2.15
CA CYS A 40 -6.37 15.08 2.82
C CYS A 40 -6.25 14.60 4.27
N TYR A 41 -7.24 14.88 5.09
CA TYR A 41 -7.44 14.21 6.37
C TYR A 41 -8.93 13.89 6.55
N ILE A 42 -9.24 12.93 7.42
CA ILE A 42 -10.59 12.82 7.98
C ILE A 42 -10.54 13.40 9.39
N ASP A 43 -11.33 14.44 9.62
CA ASP A 43 -11.64 14.96 10.95
C ASP A 43 -12.79 14.14 11.55
N ILE A 44 -12.74 13.88 12.85
CA ILE A 44 -13.71 13.05 13.59
C ILE A 44 -14.06 13.72 14.92
N ASP A 45 -15.29 14.24 14.99
CA ASP A 45 -15.85 14.90 16.18
C ASP A 45 -16.90 14.04 16.89
N ALA A 46 -17.20 14.39 18.15
CA ALA A 46 -18.41 13.95 18.84
C ALA A 46 -19.50 15.03 18.83
N MET A 47 -20.73 14.65 18.45
CA MET A 47 -21.91 15.51 18.41
C MET A 47 -22.91 15.16 19.51
N GLU A 48 -23.59 16.18 20.05
CA GLU A 48 -24.70 16.00 21.00
C GLU A 48 -25.87 15.18 20.38
N PRO A 49 -26.70 14.51 21.19
CA PRO A 49 -27.80 13.67 20.68
C PRO A 49 -28.90 14.45 19.93
N VAL A 50 -28.88 14.39 18.60
CA VAL A 50 -29.84 15.08 17.71
C VAL A 50 -31.28 14.52 17.85
N ASP A 51 -31.42 13.24 18.22
CA ASP A 51 -32.71 12.54 18.34
C ASP A 51 -33.39 12.68 19.72
N GLY A 52 -32.79 13.43 20.64
CA GLY A 52 -33.28 13.60 22.00
C GLY A 52 -33.08 12.37 22.92
N GLY A 53 -32.22 11.42 22.53
CA GLY A 53 -31.69 10.38 23.40
C GLY A 53 -30.50 10.84 24.25
N ASP A 54 -29.85 9.90 24.95
CA ASP A 54 -28.62 10.13 25.73
C ASP A 54 -27.33 9.72 24.98
N ASP A 55 -27.45 9.08 23.81
CA ASP A 55 -26.33 8.47 23.06
C ASP A 55 -25.84 9.42 21.96
N HIS A 56 -24.53 9.68 21.98
CA HIS A 56 -23.89 10.70 21.14
C HIS A 56 -23.57 10.16 19.75
N TRP A 57 -23.51 11.04 18.76
CA TRP A 57 -23.13 10.68 17.40
C TRP A 57 -21.66 10.98 17.13
N LEU A 58 -21.03 10.12 16.33
CA LEU A 58 -19.74 10.38 15.71
C LEU A 58 -19.98 11.13 14.39
N ALA A 59 -19.43 12.34 14.28
CA ALA A 59 -19.33 13.05 13.02
C ALA A 59 -18.02 12.66 12.32
N CYS A 60 -18.01 12.63 10.99
CA CYS A 60 -16.78 12.47 10.22
C CYS A 60 -16.82 13.38 8.99
N TYR A 61 -15.73 14.11 8.77
CA TYR A 61 -15.61 15.08 7.68
C TYR A 61 -14.31 14.87 6.90
N LEU A 62 -14.42 14.84 5.57
CA LEU A 62 -13.28 14.89 4.67
C LEU A 62 -12.77 16.32 4.55
N CYS A 63 -11.49 16.51 4.84
CA CYS A 63 -10.81 17.81 4.82
C CYS A 63 -9.61 17.79 3.86
N TRP A 64 -9.26 18.96 3.31
CA TRP A 64 -8.09 19.16 2.45
C TRP A 64 -6.92 19.73 3.27
N SER A 65 -5.72 19.16 3.12
CA SER A 65 -4.52 19.60 3.86
C SER A 65 -3.49 20.34 2.98
N GLY A 66 -3.82 20.63 1.72
CA GLY A 66 -3.01 21.47 0.84
C GLY A 66 -3.37 22.96 0.97
N HIS A 67 -2.79 23.80 0.12
CA HIS A 67 -3.26 25.18 0.00
C HIS A 67 -4.68 25.19 -0.58
N PRO A 68 -5.61 26.05 -0.11
CA PRO A 68 -7.00 26.09 -0.61
C PRO A 68 -7.08 26.31 -2.12
N GLU A 69 -6.20 27.13 -2.66
CA GLU A 69 -6.16 27.44 -4.10
C GLU A 69 -5.66 26.28 -4.98
N TYR A 70 -5.12 25.21 -4.37
CA TYR A 70 -4.80 23.95 -5.04
C TYR A 70 -5.82 22.84 -4.72
N ALA A 71 -6.91 23.16 -4.02
CA ALA A 71 -7.89 22.18 -3.58
C ALA A 71 -8.76 21.71 -4.76
N PRO A 72 -9.01 20.40 -4.89
CA PRO A 72 -9.64 19.84 -6.08
C PRO A 72 -11.15 20.09 -6.11
N VAL A 73 -11.65 20.77 -7.14
CA VAL A 73 -13.09 21.04 -7.36
C VAL A 73 -13.77 19.96 -8.24
N ASP A 74 -15.11 19.87 -8.16
CA ASP A 74 -15.96 18.78 -8.68
C ASP A 74 -15.41 17.40 -8.30
N VAL A 75 -15.34 17.15 -7.00
CA VAL A 75 -14.88 15.88 -6.42
C VAL A 75 -16.07 15.11 -5.88
N ARG A 76 -16.08 13.78 -6.01
CA ARG A 76 -17.00 12.92 -5.24
C ARG A 76 -16.23 11.95 -4.39
N TYR A 77 -16.77 11.62 -3.23
CA TYR A 77 -16.14 10.66 -2.33
C TYR A 77 -17.17 9.78 -1.62
N ALA A 78 -16.70 8.66 -1.09
CA ALA A 78 -17.43 7.83 -0.14
C ALA A 78 -16.45 7.17 0.84
N PHE A 79 -16.82 7.11 2.11
CA PHE A 79 -16.11 6.44 3.20
C PHE A 79 -17.05 5.50 3.96
N GLU A 80 -16.50 4.39 4.46
CA GLU A 80 -17.15 3.49 5.40
C GLU A 80 -16.30 3.33 6.66
N LEU A 81 -16.96 3.35 7.82
CA LEU A 81 -16.39 3.08 9.13
C LEU A 81 -16.74 1.65 9.53
N ALA A 82 -15.74 0.84 9.87
CA ALA A 82 -15.90 -0.57 10.20
C ALA A 82 -15.10 -0.97 11.44
N ALA A 83 -15.67 -1.87 12.23
CA ALA A 83 -14.97 -2.58 13.30
C ALA A 83 -14.43 -3.91 12.76
N VAL A 84 -13.13 -4.16 12.90
CA VAL A 84 -12.46 -5.33 12.31
C VAL A 84 -11.87 -6.21 13.41
N LYS A 85 -12.15 -7.51 13.36
CA LYS A 85 -11.61 -8.52 14.29
C LYS A 85 -10.28 -9.05 13.77
N GLU A 86 -9.44 -9.60 14.65
CA GLU A 86 -8.16 -10.24 14.28
C GLU A 86 -8.31 -11.31 13.17
N SER A 87 -9.48 -11.94 13.08
CA SER A 87 -9.83 -12.91 12.03
C SER A 87 -10.12 -12.29 10.64
N GLY A 88 -9.94 -10.97 10.46
CA GLY A 88 -10.27 -10.24 9.24
C GLY A 88 -11.79 -10.02 9.02
N ALA A 89 -12.64 -10.45 9.95
CA ALA A 89 -14.08 -10.24 9.88
C ALA A 89 -14.43 -8.79 10.27
N GLY A 90 -14.94 -8.02 9.30
CA GLY A 90 -15.38 -6.64 9.48
C GLY A 90 -16.90 -6.51 9.70
N GLU A 91 -17.29 -5.61 10.58
CA GLU A 91 -18.66 -5.18 10.86
C GLU A 91 -18.80 -3.71 10.46
N LEU A 92 -19.69 -3.41 9.51
CA LEU A 92 -19.94 -2.04 9.04
C LEU A 92 -20.69 -1.27 10.12
N LEU A 93 -20.07 -0.23 10.68
CA LEU A 93 -20.66 0.63 11.71
C LEU A 93 -21.37 1.85 11.12
N GLY A 94 -20.84 2.41 10.03
CA GLY A 94 -21.29 3.68 9.48
C GLY A 94 -20.70 3.98 8.10
N TYR A 95 -21.20 5.02 7.44
CA TYR A 95 -20.67 5.52 6.18
C TYR A 95 -21.07 6.99 5.95
N PHE A 96 -20.29 7.69 5.12
CA PHE A 96 -20.60 9.04 4.65
C PHE A 96 -20.06 9.26 3.24
N PHE A 97 -20.67 10.18 2.50
CA PHE A 97 -20.42 10.44 1.08
C PHE A 97 -20.88 11.86 0.75
N ASP A 98 -20.24 12.52 -0.22
CA ASP A 98 -20.73 13.81 -0.76
C ASP A 98 -20.07 14.16 -2.10
N SER A 99 -20.35 15.36 -2.60
CA SER A 99 -19.70 16.03 -3.72
C SER A 99 -19.22 17.43 -3.35
N VAL A 100 -17.92 17.68 -3.55
CA VAL A 100 -17.32 19.00 -3.43
C VAL A 100 -17.48 19.74 -4.78
N GLU A 101 -18.63 20.41 -4.95
CA GLU A 101 -18.96 21.07 -6.23
C GLU A 101 -18.33 22.47 -6.41
N HIS A 102 -17.79 23.07 -5.34
CA HIS A 102 -17.19 24.41 -5.32
C HIS A 102 -15.85 24.39 -4.52
N GLU A 103 -15.24 25.55 -4.26
CA GLU A 103 -13.96 25.66 -3.53
C GLU A 103 -14.01 25.07 -2.11
N TRP A 104 -12.86 24.56 -1.63
CA TRP A 104 -12.73 24.07 -0.26
C TRP A 104 -12.45 25.23 0.70
N THR A 105 -13.37 25.49 1.63
CA THR A 105 -13.14 26.43 2.74
C THR A 105 -12.14 25.84 3.73
N LEU A 106 -11.01 26.55 3.96
CA LEU A 106 -9.96 26.10 4.86
C LEU A 106 -10.50 25.91 6.29
N GLY A 107 -10.38 24.70 6.82
CA GLY A 107 -10.89 24.35 8.16
C GLY A 107 -12.40 24.07 8.21
N GLN A 108 -13.06 23.88 7.06
CA GLN A 108 -14.35 23.18 7.01
C GLN A 108 -14.18 21.86 6.25
N GLY A 109 -14.48 20.76 6.92
CA GLY A 109 -14.66 19.48 6.28
C GLY A 109 -16.06 19.32 5.68
N LEU A 110 -16.18 18.44 4.69
CA LEU A 110 -17.45 18.01 4.13
C LEU A 110 -17.70 16.56 4.55
N GLY A 111 -18.92 16.22 4.97
CA GLY A 111 -19.22 14.90 5.53
C GLY A 111 -20.56 14.86 6.26
N ALA A 112 -20.67 14.01 7.27
CA ALA A 112 -21.93 13.79 7.99
C ALA A 112 -21.73 13.83 9.51
N ALA A 113 -22.73 14.39 10.21
CA ALA A 113 -22.75 14.49 11.67
C ALA A 113 -23.22 13.21 12.39
N GLU A 114 -23.85 12.28 11.66
CA GLU A 114 -24.54 11.09 12.19
C GLU A 114 -23.99 9.79 11.58
N VAL A 115 -22.67 9.57 11.64
CA VAL A 115 -22.02 8.43 10.97
C VAL A 115 -22.19 7.12 11.76
N CYS A 116 -22.05 7.17 13.09
CA CYS A 116 -22.14 6.01 13.98
C CYS A 116 -22.48 6.47 15.40
N LYS A 117 -23.24 5.70 16.18
CA LYS A 117 -23.47 6.03 17.60
C LYS A 117 -22.29 5.62 18.48
N TRP A 118 -21.99 6.43 19.50
CA TRP A 118 -20.88 6.19 20.43
C TRP A 118 -21.04 4.85 21.17
N SER A 119 -22.26 4.47 21.58
CA SER A 119 -22.51 3.17 22.20
C SER A 119 -22.26 1.97 21.27
N GLU A 120 -22.36 2.15 19.95
CA GLU A 120 -22.09 1.12 18.94
C GLU A 120 -20.59 0.94 18.72
N LEU A 121 -19.89 2.07 18.52
CA LEU A 121 -18.44 2.14 18.44
C LEU A 121 -17.78 1.50 19.68
N ARG A 122 -18.25 1.87 20.88
CA ARG A 122 -17.76 1.36 22.16
C ARG A 122 -18.03 -0.12 22.38
N ARG A 123 -19.19 -0.63 21.95
CA ARG A 123 -19.51 -2.06 21.97
C ARG A 123 -18.53 -2.88 21.11
N ALA A 124 -18.19 -2.36 19.93
CA ALA A 124 -17.29 -3.05 19.01
C ALA A 124 -15.83 -3.05 19.52
N VAL A 125 -15.32 -1.90 19.97
CA VAL A 125 -13.96 -1.77 20.50
C VAL A 125 -13.76 -2.60 21.78
N LEU A 126 -14.70 -2.54 22.74
CA LEU A 126 -14.64 -3.37 23.94
C LEU A 126 -14.88 -4.86 23.66
N GLY A 127 -15.46 -5.19 22.49
CA GLY A 127 -15.53 -6.55 21.94
C GLY A 127 -14.21 -7.07 21.36
N GLY A 128 -13.13 -6.29 21.40
CA GLY A 128 -11.80 -6.66 20.89
C GLY A 128 -11.59 -6.38 19.40
N CYS A 129 -12.41 -5.51 18.79
CA CYS A 129 -12.18 -5.07 17.42
C CYS A 129 -11.19 -3.89 17.37
N SER A 130 -10.40 -3.80 16.29
CA SER A 130 -9.81 -2.54 15.86
C SER A 130 -10.83 -1.73 15.06
N LEU A 131 -10.57 -0.43 14.87
CA LEU A 131 -11.39 0.44 14.04
C LEU A 131 -10.64 0.78 12.76
N GLN A 132 -11.34 0.69 11.63
CA GLN A 132 -10.83 1.07 10.33
C GLN A 132 -11.83 1.93 9.58
N MET A 133 -11.32 2.91 8.83
CA MET A 133 -12.11 3.68 7.89
C MET A 133 -11.53 3.53 6.48
N ALA A 134 -12.36 3.12 5.53
CA ALA A 134 -11.97 2.89 4.16
C ALA A 134 -12.76 3.80 3.22
N GLY A 135 -12.10 4.51 2.31
CA GLY A 135 -12.81 5.40 1.39
C GLY A 135 -12.09 5.69 0.09
N ILE A 136 -12.86 6.19 -0.88
CA ILE A 136 -12.41 6.53 -2.23
C ILE A 136 -12.76 8.00 -2.48
N VAL A 137 -11.79 8.75 -2.97
CA VAL A 137 -11.96 10.14 -3.45
C VAL A 137 -11.69 10.16 -4.94
N LEU A 138 -12.61 10.72 -5.72
CA LEU A 138 -12.62 10.69 -7.19
C LEU A 138 -12.75 12.10 -7.75
N PRO A 139 -12.02 12.46 -8.82
CA PRO A 139 -12.43 13.57 -9.67
C PRO A 139 -13.72 13.18 -10.39
N SER A 140 -14.72 14.05 -10.37
CA SER A 140 -15.87 13.94 -11.28
C SER A 140 -15.38 14.04 -12.72
N SER A 141 -15.92 13.21 -13.60
CA SER A 141 -15.57 13.21 -15.02
C SER A 141 -16.37 14.24 -15.85
N GLY A 142 -17.22 15.05 -15.20
CA GLY A 142 -18.24 15.89 -15.83
C GLY A 142 -19.37 15.12 -16.53
N ALA A 143 -19.20 13.82 -16.77
CA ALA A 143 -20.16 12.95 -17.43
C ALA A 143 -20.71 11.90 -16.45
N ALA A 144 -22.04 11.86 -16.29
CA ALA A 144 -22.70 10.89 -15.42
C ALA A 144 -22.49 9.44 -15.93
N ALA A 145 -22.14 8.53 -15.03
CA ALA A 145 -21.83 7.15 -15.33
C ALA A 145 -23.07 6.33 -15.72
N THR A 146 -22.91 5.44 -16.70
CA THR A 146 -23.96 4.58 -17.24
C THR A 146 -23.81 3.15 -16.71
N LEU A 147 -24.75 2.27 -17.06
CA LEU A 147 -24.69 0.85 -16.74
C LEU A 147 -23.49 0.11 -17.36
N ASP A 148 -22.89 0.69 -18.40
CA ASP A 148 -21.73 0.16 -19.12
C ASP A 148 -20.41 0.74 -18.59
N THR A 149 -20.46 1.72 -17.68
CA THR A 149 -19.26 2.25 -17.00
C THR A 149 -18.58 1.15 -16.18
N ALA A 150 -17.27 0.98 -16.36
CA ALA A 150 -16.48 -0.06 -15.71
C ALA A 150 -15.79 0.41 -14.42
N LEU A 151 -16.10 -0.27 -13.32
CA LEU A 151 -15.36 -0.29 -12.07
C LEU A 151 -14.17 -1.26 -12.24
N LEU A 152 -12.95 -0.74 -12.36
CA LEU A 152 -11.74 -1.53 -12.39
C LEU A 152 -11.31 -1.82 -10.96
N ILE A 153 -11.46 -3.07 -10.52
CA ILE A 153 -10.92 -3.55 -9.25
C ILE A 153 -9.51 -4.09 -9.56
N PRO A 154 -8.44 -3.46 -9.04
CA PRO A 154 -7.08 -3.84 -9.35
C PRO A 154 -6.71 -5.19 -8.70
N SER A 155 -5.79 -5.93 -9.33
CA SER A 155 -5.14 -7.06 -8.68
C SER A 155 -4.33 -6.59 -7.47
N SER A 156 -4.28 -7.40 -6.41
CA SER A 156 -3.33 -7.18 -5.32
C SER A 156 -1.91 -7.43 -5.83
N ARG A 157 -1.02 -6.46 -5.61
CA ARG A 157 0.30 -6.40 -6.26
C ARG A 157 1.42 -7.10 -5.48
N ASP A 158 1.20 -7.42 -4.20
CA ASP A 158 2.27 -7.77 -3.25
C ASP A 158 2.22 -9.22 -2.71
N SER A 159 1.37 -10.08 -3.28
CA SER A 159 1.32 -11.51 -2.91
C SER A 159 2.42 -12.33 -3.60
N ALA A 160 2.81 -13.47 -3.01
CA ALA A 160 3.71 -14.47 -3.62
C ALA A 160 3.11 -15.20 -4.84
N LEU A 161 1.84 -14.93 -5.15
CA LEU A 161 1.00 -15.70 -6.07
C LEU A 161 0.52 -14.84 -7.26
N THR A 162 1.33 -13.90 -7.74
CA THR A 162 0.96 -13.01 -8.86
C THR A 162 0.57 -13.75 -10.15
N ALA A 163 1.05 -14.99 -10.35
CA ALA A 163 0.68 -15.85 -11.47
C ALA A 163 -0.39 -16.92 -11.13
N ILE A 164 -1.13 -16.78 -10.02
CA ILE A 164 -2.29 -17.65 -9.74
C ILE A 164 -3.46 -17.36 -10.68
N GLY A 165 -3.64 -16.11 -11.11
CA GLY A 165 -4.70 -15.70 -12.05
C GLY A 165 -4.82 -16.58 -13.30
N PRO A 166 -3.72 -16.77 -14.06
CA PRO A 166 -3.65 -17.72 -15.19
C PRO A 166 -3.95 -19.19 -14.89
N MET A 167 -4.02 -19.61 -13.61
CA MET A 167 -4.41 -20.98 -13.24
C MET A 167 -5.93 -21.18 -13.20
N LEU A 168 -6.74 -20.12 -13.29
CA LEU A 168 -8.19 -20.27 -13.47
C LEU A 168 -8.47 -20.94 -14.82
N CYS A 169 -9.23 -22.03 -14.81
CA CYS A 169 -9.41 -22.96 -15.94
C CYS A 169 -8.12 -23.62 -16.46
N GLY A 170 -7.01 -23.56 -15.72
CA GLY A 170 -5.69 -24.07 -16.09
C GLY A 170 -5.39 -25.52 -15.64
N PRO A 171 -4.10 -25.88 -15.48
CA PRO A 171 -3.69 -27.20 -15.00
C PRO A 171 -4.10 -27.42 -13.54
N PHE A 172 -4.04 -28.68 -13.08
CA PHE A 172 -4.35 -29.13 -11.71
C PHE A 172 -5.80 -28.91 -11.22
N THR A 173 -6.72 -28.41 -12.06
CA THR A 173 -8.12 -28.20 -11.65
C THR A 173 -8.77 -29.49 -11.15
N ASP A 174 -9.45 -29.41 -10.00
CA ASP A 174 -10.02 -30.55 -9.26
C ASP A 174 -11.50 -30.35 -8.90
N VAL A 175 -12.09 -29.21 -9.30
CA VAL A 175 -13.52 -28.87 -9.18
C VAL A 175 -14.01 -28.11 -10.42
N ALA A 176 -15.30 -28.19 -10.71
CA ALA A 176 -15.99 -27.37 -11.70
C ALA A 176 -17.05 -26.49 -11.02
N VAL A 177 -17.25 -25.27 -11.51
CA VAL A 177 -18.32 -24.37 -11.07
C VAL A 177 -19.26 -24.14 -12.25
N THR A 178 -20.56 -24.37 -12.07
CA THR A 178 -21.58 -24.24 -13.12
C THR A 178 -22.56 -23.12 -12.81
N ALA A 179 -22.80 -22.25 -13.78
CA ALA A 179 -23.70 -21.08 -13.67
C ALA A 179 -24.21 -20.68 -15.05
N GLY A 180 -25.49 -20.32 -15.19
CA GLY A 180 -26.08 -19.88 -16.47
C GLY A 180 -25.84 -20.82 -17.67
N GLY A 181 -25.66 -22.13 -17.45
CA GLY A 181 -25.29 -23.10 -18.48
C GLY A 181 -23.82 -23.10 -18.93
N ARG A 182 -22.98 -22.22 -18.37
CA ARG A 182 -21.51 -22.24 -18.53
C ARG A 182 -20.86 -23.09 -17.42
N THR A 183 -19.68 -23.61 -17.71
CA THR A 183 -18.86 -24.38 -16.76
C THR A 183 -17.45 -23.79 -16.69
N PHE A 184 -16.99 -23.48 -15.48
CA PHE A 184 -15.66 -23.00 -15.18
C PHE A 184 -14.88 -24.10 -14.46
N ARG A 185 -13.58 -24.24 -14.73
CA ARG A 185 -12.71 -25.21 -14.06
C ARG A 185 -11.85 -24.51 -13.03
N ALA A 186 -11.86 -24.99 -11.80
CA ALA A 186 -11.29 -24.31 -10.64
C ALA A 186 -10.58 -25.29 -9.69
N HIS A 187 -10.08 -24.75 -8.58
CA HIS A 187 -9.29 -25.44 -7.57
C HIS A 187 -10.00 -25.39 -6.21
N ARG A 188 -10.20 -26.54 -5.56
CA ARG A 188 -10.89 -26.63 -4.25
C ARG A 188 -10.21 -25.75 -3.21
N VAL A 189 -8.87 -25.80 -3.15
CA VAL A 189 -8.06 -24.95 -2.24
C VAL A 189 -8.29 -23.45 -2.47
N MET A 190 -8.45 -23.00 -3.71
CA MET A 190 -8.66 -21.57 -4.02
C MET A 190 -10.05 -21.10 -3.59
N LEU A 191 -11.09 -21.91 -3.87
CA LEU A 191 -12.45 -21.62 -3.46
C LEU A 191 -12.59 -21.66 -1.94
N ALA A 192 -12.03 -22.70 -1.30
CA ALA A 192 -12.10 -22.92 0.15
C ALA A 192 -11.29 -21.89 0.96
N ALA A 193 -10.14 -21.44 0.45
CA ALA A 193 -9.40 -20.33 1.03
C ALA A 193 -10.23 -19.04 1.00
N ALA A 194 -10.80 -18.68 -0.15
CA ALA A 194 -11.52 -17.42 -0.30
C ALA A 194 -12.90 -17.39 0.37
N SER A 195 -13.46 -18.55 0.73
CA SER A 195 -14.84 -18.68 1.25
C SER A 195 -14.98 -19.83 2.27
N PRO A 196 -15.45 -19.55 3.50
CA PRO A 196 -15.82 -20.59 4.46
C PRO A 196 -17.02 -21.43 4.00
N VAL A 197 -17.87 -20.86 3.12
CA VAL A 197 -19.01 -21.55 2.48
C VAL A 197 -18.49 -22.60 1.48
N PHE A 198 -17.55 -22.24 0.60
CA PHE A 198 -16.93 -23.22 -0.30
C PHE A 198 -16.06 -24.24 0.44
N LEU A 199 -15.36 -23.84 1.51
CA LEU A 199 -14.64 -24.79 2.37
C LEU A 199 -15.61 -25.85 2.93
N SER A 200 -16.71 -25.42 3.56
CA SER A 200 -17.72 -26.32 4.13
C SER A 200 -18.43 -27.19 3.08
N MET A 201 -18.60 -26.67 1.86
CA MET A 201 -19.23 -27.35 0.73
C MET A 201 -18.32 -28.41 0.08
N LEU A 202 -17.00 -28.20 0.12
CA LEU A 202 -16.01 -29.02 -0.56
C LEU A 202 -15.23 -29.94 0.40
N ASP A 203 -15.16 -29.64 1.69
CA ASP A 203 -14.55 -30.52 2.70
C ASP A 203 -15.60 -31.44 3.34
N GLY A 204 -15.60 -32.70 2.91
CA GLY A 204 -16.44 -33.75 3.51
C GLY A 204 -17.45 -34.38 2.54
N ALA A 205 -18.70 -34.52 3.00
CA ALA A 205 -19.64 -35.52 2.48
C ALA A 205 -20.80 -34.96 1.63
N MET A 206 -20.80 -33.68 1.26
CA MET A 206 -21.86 -33.06 0.44
C MET A 206 -21.82 -33.56 -1.02
N ARG A 207 -22.85 -33.26 -1.84
CA ARG A 207 -22.89 -33.68 -3.26
C ARG A 207 -21.71 -33.07 -4.01
N GLU A 208 -21.49 -31.79 -3.78
CA GLU A 208 -20.52 -30.91 -4.42
C GLU A 208 -19.08 -31.41 -4.18
N ALA A 209 -18.79 -31.84 -2.95
CA ALA A 209 -17.51 -32.46 -2.58
C ALA A 209 -17.24 -33.82 -3.25
N ARG A 210 -18.29 -34.61 -3.55
CA ARG A 210 -18.22 -35.95 -4.16
C ARG A 210 -18.18 -35.92 -5.68
N GLU A 211 -19.02 -35.10 -6.28
CA GLU A 211 -19.14 -34.93 -7.74
C GLU A 211 -18.09 -33.97 -8.30
N ALA A 212 -17.45 -33.18 -7.42
CA ALA A 212 -16.51 -32.12 -7.77
C ALA A 212 -17.14 -31.05 -8.69
N VAL A 213 -18.43 -30.75 -8.45
CA VAL A 213 -19.22 -29.74 -9.16
C VAL A 213 -19.94 -28.86 -8.14
N VAL A 214 -19.79 -27.54 -8.28
CA VAL A 214 -20.51 -26.52 -7.51
C VAL A 214 -21.50 -25.83 -8.43
N GLU A 215 -22.80 -25.92 -8.10
CA GLU A 215 -23.89 -25.45 -8.96
C GLU A 215 -24.46 -24.13 -8.41
N LEU A 216 -24.15 -23.02 -9.06
CA LEU A 216 -24.61 -21.68 -8.70
C LEU A 216 -25.93 -21.37 -9.41
N VAL A 217 -27.01 -21.91 -8.84
CA VAL A 217 -28.39 -21.71 -9.31
C VAL A 217 -28.76 -20.21 -9.26
N ASP A 218 -29.50 -19.76 -10.26
CA ASP A 218 -29.96 -18.37 -10.47
C ASP A 218 -28.86 -17.28 -10.57
N ALA A 219 -27.57 -17.65 -10.52
CA ALA A 219 -26.45 -16.74 -10.74
C ALA A 219 -26.16 -16.53 -12.24
N ASP A 220 -25.95 -15.26 -12.65
CA ASP A 220 -25.45 -14.95 -13.98
C ASP A 220 -24.00 -15.44 -14.16
N ALA A 221 -23.71 -15.98 -15.34
CA ALA A 221 -22.42 -16.60 -15.61
C ALA A 221 -21.28 -15.59 -15.86
N GLY A 222 -21.58 -14.34 -16.21
CA GLY A 222 -20.60 -13.25 -16.24
C GLY A 222 -20.25 -12.78 -14.82
N VAL A 223 -21.26 -12.66 -13.94
CA VAL A 223 -21.04 -12.36 -12.51
C VAL A 223 -20.18 -13.44 -11.84
N VAL A 224 -20.46 -14.72 -12.10
CA VAL A 224 -19.66 -15.85 -11.59
C VAL A 224 -18.23 -15.84 -12.15
N GLU A 225 -18.03 -15.46 -13.42
CA GLU A 225 -16.69 -15.31 -13.99
C GLU A 225 -15.89 -14.19 -13.31
N LEU A 226 -16.52 -13.05 -13.01
CA LEU A 226 -15.91 -11.96 -12.25
C LEU A 226 -15.56 -12.40 -10.82
N LEU A 227 -16.46 -13.12 -10.14
CA LEU A 227 -16.24 -13.68 -8.81
C LEU A 227 -15.02 -14.61 -8.78
N LEU A 228 -14.96 -15.57 -9.71
CA LEU A 228 -13.85 -16.53 -9.80
C LEU A 228 -12.52 -15.85 -10.15
N ARG A 229 -12.54 -14.83 -11.02
CA ARG A 229 -11.35 -14.03 -11.30
C ARG A 229 -10.85 -13.28 -10.06
N HIS A 230 -11.75 -12.73 -9.23
CA HIS A 230 -11.38 -12.09 -7.97
C HIS A 230 -10.77 -13.06 -6.95
N VAL A 231 -11.35 -14.25 -6.78
CA VAL A 231 -10.80 -15.34 -5.96
C VAL A 231 -9.37 -15.70 -6.37
N TYR A 232 -9.08 -15.64 -7.67
CA TYR A 232 -7.74 -15.88 -8.24
C TYR A 232 -6.89 -14.59 -8.34
N GLY A 233 -7.22 -13.55 -7.56
CA GLY A 233 -6.43 -12.32 -7.43
C GLY A 233 -6.31 -11.47 -8.70
N CYS A 234 -7.05 -11.78 -9.76
CA CYS A 234 -7.00 -11.05 -11.02
C CYS A 234 -7.57 -9.64 -10.87
N ALA A 235 -7.05 -8.71 -11.67
CA ALA A 235 -7.80 -7.49 -11.96
C ALA A 235 -9.10 -7.84 -12.71
N ILE A 236 -10.19 -7.19 -12.31
CA ILE A 236 -11.52 -7.36 -12.92
C ILE A 236 -12.13 -6.00 -13.27
N GLU A 237 -12.77 -5.94 -14.43
CA GLU A 237 -13.58 -4.80 -14.85
C GLU A 237 -15.04 -5.18 -14.67
N VAL A 238 -15.69 -4.55 -13.69
CA VAL A 238 -17.08 -4.81 -13.30
C VAL A 238 -17.92 -3.67 -13.83
N THR A 239 -18.80 -3.93 -14.78
CA THR A 239 -19.75 -2.91 -15.23
C THR A 239 -20.72 -2.56 -14.10
N VAL A 240 -21.13 -1.29 -14.02
CA VAL A 240 -22.11 -0.80 -13.03
C VAL A 240 -23.40 -1.65 -13.03
N SER A 241 -23.80 -2.19 -14.20
CA SER A 241 -24.89 -3.17 -14.35
C SER A 241 -24.72 -4.48 -13.56
N LEU A 242 -23.49 -4.98 -13.40
CA LEU A 242 -23.19 -6.24 -12.72
C LEU A 242 -22.72 -6.05 -11.27
N ALA A 243 -22.32 -4.83 -10.88
CA ALA A 243 -21.69 -4.54 -9.60
C ALA A 243 -22.53 -4.97 -8.37
N LEU A 244 -23.83 -4.69 -8.37
CA LEU A 244 -24.74 -5.10 -7.27
C LEU A 244 -24.94 -6.61 -7.20
N GLN A 245 -24.96 -7.30 -8.35
CA GLN A 245 -25.09 -8.76 -8.41
C GLN A 245 -23.80 -9.43 -7.93
N LEU A 246 -22.64 -8.89 -8.29
CA LEU A 246 -21.35 -9.36 -7.80
C LEU A 246 -21.17 -9.12 -6.30
N HIS A 247 -21.67 -7.99 -5.78
CA HIS A 247 -21.68 -7.71 -4.34
C HIS A 247 -22.53 -8.75 -3.59
N ALA A 248 -23.76 -9.00 -4.04
CA ALA A 248 -24.64 -9.99 -3.41
C ALA A 248 -24.12 -11.44 -3.51
N LEU A 249 -23.48 -11.81 -4.63
CA LEU A 249 -22.86 -13.12 -4.77
C LEU A 249 -21.61 -13.27 -3.87
N ALA A 250 -20.83 -12.20 -3.71
CA ALA A 250 -19.70 -12.17 -2.78
C ALA A 250 -20.16 -12.27 -1.30
N ASP A 251 -21.32 -11.68 -0.97
CA ASP A 251 -21.96 -11.79 0.35
C ASP A 251 -22.48 -13.22 0.62
N GLN A 252 -23.24 -13.78 -0.32
CA GLN A 252 -23.79 -15.14 -0.25
C GLN A 252 -22.70 -16.20 0.00
N TYR A 253 -21.51 -16.00 -0.57
CA TYR A 253 -20.36 -16.87 -0.40
C TYR A 253 -19.31 -16.36 0.59
N GLN A 254 -19.60 -15.28 1.34
CA GLN A 254 -18.79 -14.76 2.44
C GLN A 254 -17.30 -14.55 2.05
N LEU A 255 -17.06 -13.86 0.93
CA LEU A 255 -15.70 -13.66 0.42
C LEU A 255 -14.89 -12.69 1.29
N ALA A 256 -13.87 -13.21 1.98
CA ALA A 256 -12.97 -12.45 2.86
C ALA A 256 -12.13 -11.34 2.15
N ALA A 257 -12.20 -11.27 0.82
CA ALA A 257 -11.25 -10.56 -0.05
C ALA A 257 -11.58 -9.07 -0.32
N GLY A 258 -12.30 -8.39 0.58
CA GLY A 258 -12.63 -6.95 0.47
C GLY A 258 -13.41 -6.53 -0.80
N LEU A 259 -13.99 -7.48 -1.54
CA LEU A 259 -14.70 -7.23 -2.81
C LEU A 259 -15.97 -6.40 -2.57
N GLN A 260 -16.71 -6.74 -1.51
CA GLN A 260 -17.96 -6.08 -1.14
C GLN A 260 -17.77 -4.60 -0.83
N GLN A 261 -16.78 -4.26 0.01
CA GLN A 261 -16.37 -2.88 0.34
C GLN A 261 -15.99 -2.10 -0.92
N ARG A 262 -15.12 -2.67 -1.78
CA ARG A 262 -14.70 -2.02 -3.02
C ARG A 262 -15.88 -1.72 -3.94
N LEU A 263 -16.80 -2.68 -4.13
CA LEU A 263 -18.02 -2.46 -4.91
C LEU A 263 -18.98 -1.44 -4.25
N ARG A 264 -19.08 -1.45 -2.91
CA ARG A 264 -19.91 -0.51 -2.13
C ARG A 264 -19.43 0.94 -2.34
N LEU A 265 -18.19 1.24 -1.95
CA LEU A 265 -17.58 2.56 -2.06
C LEU A 265 -17.52 3.04 -3.53
N GLY A 266 -17.18 2.14 -4.45
CA GLY A 266 -17.11 2.44 -5.89
C GLY A 266 -18.47 2.75 -6.53
N LEU A 267 -19.58 2.24 -5.98
CA LEU A 267 -20.93 2.63 -6.41
C LEU A 267 -21.41 3.91 -5.72
N MET A 268 -21.09 4.11 -4.43
CA MET A 268 -21.52 5.30 -3.70
C MET A 268 -20.89 6.60 -4.22
N ALA A 269 -19.59 6.57 -4.57
CA ALA A 269 -18.87 7.74 -5.07
C ALA A 269 -19.16 8.10 -6.54
N LEU A 270 -19.93 7.30 -7.29
CA LEU A 270 -20.26 7.58 -8.70
C LEU A 270 -21.46 8.53 -8.84
N ARG A 271 -21.31 9.60 -9.63
CA ARG A 271 -22.45 10.38 -10.18
C ARG A 271 -23.10 9.55 -11.30
N LEU A 272 -24.29 9.01 -11.10
CA LEU A 272 -24.97 8.12 -12.07
C LEU A 272 -25.96 8.86 -12.98
N ALA A 273 -26.11 8.37 -14.22
CA ALA A 273 -27.12 8.85 -15.16
C ALA A 273 -28.54 8.36 -14.78
N PRO A 274 -29.62 9.10 -15.09
CA PRO A 274 -31.00 8.70 -14.80
C PRO A 274 -31.37 7.30 -15.34
N GLU A 275 -30.87 6.94 -16.53
CA GLU A 275 -31.10 5.62 -17.16
C GLU A 275 -30.39 4.46 -16.44
N ALA A 276 -29.38 4.76 -15.61
CA ALA A 276 -28.75 3.82 -14.70
C ALA A 276 -29.50 3.78 -13.36
N LEU A 277 -29.72 4.95 -12.73
CA LEU A 277 -30.46 5.10 -11.48
C LEU A 277 -31.83 4.39 -11.52
N VAL A 278 -32.61 4.58 -12.60
CA VAL A 278 -33.95 3.99 -12.73
C VAL A 278 -33.98 2.45 -12.68
N LYS A 279 -32.84 1.80 -12.91
CA LYS A 279 -32.68 0.33 -12.84
C LYS A 279 -31.93 -0.12 -11.58
N LEU A 280 -30.92 0.63 -11.15
CA LEU A 280 -30.09 0.26 -10.01
C LEU A 280 -30.76 0.54 -8.67
N VAL A 281 -31.59 1.58 -8.54
CA VAL A 281 -32.13 1.99 -7.23
C VAL A 281 -32.99 0.88 -6.58
N PRO A 282 -33.93 0.20 -7.28
CA PRO A 282 -34.64 -0.96 -6.71
C PRO A 282 -33.73 -2.19 -6.45
N ALA A 283 -32.67 -2.34 -7.23
CA ALA A 283 -31.68 -3.42 -7.05
C ALA A 283 -30.77 -3.15 -5.84
N ALA A 284 -30.36 -1.90 -5.60
CA ALA A 284 -29.56 -1.54 -4.43
C ALA A 284 -30.38 -1.70 -3.15
N ARG A 285 -31.65 -1.25 -3.16
CA ARG A 285 -32.61 -1.43 -2.04
C ARG A 285 -32.83 -2.91 -1.64
N THR A 286 -32.49 -3.87 -2.51
CA THR A 286 -32.66 -5.32 -2.28
C THR A 286 -31.35 -6.11 -2.17
N LEU A 287 -30.27 -5.71 -2.85
CA LEU A 287 -28.99 -6.44 -2.93
C LEU A 287 -27.84 -5.79 -2.14
N CYS A 288 -27.94 -4.49 -1.82
CA CYS A 288 -26.90 -3.76 -1.09
C CYS A 288 -27.49 -2.48 -0.46
N ARG A 289 -28.23 -2.63 0.65
CA ARG A 289 -28.99 -1.53 1.27
C ARG A 289 -28.14 -0.30 1.59
N SER A 290 -26.89 -0.49 2.03
CA SER A 290 -25.92 0.60 2.28
C SER A 290 -25.59 1.46 1.04
N VAL A 291 -25.62 0.89 -0.18
CA VAL A 291 -25.43 1.67 -1.43
C VAL A 291 -26.70 2.45 -1.80
N PHE A 292 -27.88 1.92 -1.45
CA PHE A 292 -29.13 2.63 -1.61
C PHE A 292 -29.19 3.84 -0.67
N ASP A 293 -29.11 3.62 0.64
CA ASP A 293 -29.19 4.70 1.63
C ASP A 293 -28.02 5.68 1.48
N GLY A 294 -26.79 5.15 1.40
CA GLY A 294 -25.55 5.92 1.37
C GLY A 294 -25.09 6.44 0.02
N SER A 295 -25.98 6.63 -0.97
CA SER A 295 -25.76 7.52 -2.14
C SER A 295 -26.92 7.48 -3.13
N LEU A 296 -27.38 6.27 -3.52
CA LEU A 296 -28.26 6.15 -4.69
C LEU A 296 -29.70 6.61 -4.44
N CYS A 297 -30.15 6.63 -3.17
CA CYS A 297 -31.41 7.24 -2.78
C CYS A 297 -31.37 8.75 -3.01
N GLN A 298 -30.36 9.47 -2.48
CA GLN A 298 -30.22 10.91 -2.68
C GLN A 298 -30.10 11.28 -4.16
N GLN A 299 -29.22 10.60 -4.91
CA GLN A 299 -29.11 10.84 -6.36
C GLN A 299 -30.43 10.59 -7.11
N ALA A 300 -31.31 9.72 -6.60
CA ALA A 300 -32.63 9.48 -7.16
C ALA A 300 -33.69 10.51 -6.72
N LYS A 301 -33.57 11.09 -5.51
CA LYS A 301 -34.35 12.27 -5.07
C LYS A 301 -34.02 13.46 -5.97
N ASP A 302 -32.73 13.72 -6.20
CA ASP A 302 -32.23 14.82 -7.04
C ASP A 302 -32.65 14.66 -8.52
N ALA A 303 -32.52 13.44 -9.06
CA ALA A 303 -32.84 13.11 -10.46
C ALA A 303 -34.33 12.73 -10.68
N LEU A 304 -35.20 12.89 -9.69
CA LEU A 304 -36.60 12.48 -9.75
C LEU A 304 -37.42 13.09 -10.94
N PRO A 305 -37.18 14.36 -11.39
CA PRO A 305 -37.79 14.89 -12.62
C PRO A 305 -37.40 14.10 -13.89
N GLN A 306 -36.19 13.57 -13.95
CA GLN A 306 -35.63 12.82 -15.08
C GLN A 306 -35.97 11.33 -14.98
N LEU A 307 -36.15 10.79 -13.77
CA LEU A 307 -36.57 9.40 -13.54
C LEU A 307 -38.04 9.17 -13.85
N SER A 308 -38.93 10.06 -13.39
CA SER A 308 -40.38 9.85 -13.45
C SER A 308 -41.00 9.62 -14.85
N PRO A 309 -40.46 10.15 -15.97
CA PRO A 309 -40.94 9.85 -17.32
C PRO A 309 -40.42 8.52 -17.89
N LEU A 310 -39.43 7.86 -17.27
CA LEU A 310 -38.78 6.67 -17.82
C LEU A 310 -39.66 5.42 -17.62
N PRO A 311 -39.89 4.58 -18.66
CA PRO A 311 -40.77 3.41 -18.56
C PRO A 311 -40.41 2.40 -17.46
N ALA A 312 -39.14 2.38 -17.01
CA ALA A 312 -38.70 1.52 -15.91
C ALA A 312 -39.19 1.99 -14.53
N PHE A 313 -39.41 3.30 -14.33
CA PHE A 313 -39.89 3.87 -13.06
C PHE A 313 -41.30 3.37 -12.72
N ALA A 314 -42.17 3.20 -13.72
CA ALA A 314 -43.50 2.61 -13.56
C ALA A 314 -43.49 1.17 -13.01
N GLY A 315 -42.36 0.46 -13.15
CA GLY A 315 -42.15 -0.89 -12.61
C GLY A 315 -41.63 -0.93 -11.18
N TRP A 316 -41.33 0.22 -10.56
CA TRP A 316 -40.85 0.26 -9.17
C TRP A 316 -41.94 -0.18 -8.17
N PRO A 317 -41.57 -0.88 -7.08
CA PRO A 317 -42.48 -1.11 -5.97
C PRO A 317 -42.80 0.21 -5.28
N VAL A 318 -44.04 0.38 -4.81
CA VAL A 318 -44.53 1.63 -4.21
C VAL A 318 -43.63 2.16 -3.10
N ASP A 319 -43.13 1.27 -2.24
CA ASP A 319 -42.32 1.67 -1.09
C ASP A 319 -40.94 2.24 -1.50
N ALA A 320 -40.41 1.83 -2.66
CA ALA A 320 -39.18 2.43 -3.21
C ALA A 320 -39.44 3.78 -3.91
N VAL A 321 -40.68 4.05 -4.34
CA VAL A 321 -41.08 5.38 -4.83
C VAL A 321 -41.27 6.33 -3.65
N VAL A 322 -41.80 5.83 -2.53
CA VAL A 322 -41.98 6.55 -1.27
C VAL A 322 -40.63 6.94 -0.66
N GLU A 323 -39.71 5.98 -0.45
CA GLU A 323 -38.36 6.26 0.10
C GLU A 323 -37.53 7.24 -0.75
N VAL A 324 -37.85 7.40 -2.03
CA VAL A 324 -37.18 8.32 -2.99
C VAL A 324 -37.99 9.61 -3.20
N MET A 325 -39.18 9.73 -2.60
CA MET A 325 -39.97 10.96 -2.52
C MET A 325 -39.81 11.69 -1.19
N GLU A 326 -39.54 10.95 -0.10
CA GLU A 326 -39.19 11.49 1.21
C GLU A 326 -38.01 12.47 1.07
N ASP A 327 -38.13 13.66 1.66
CA ASP A 327 -37.20 14.80 1.57
C ASP A 327 -36.94 15.37 0.16
N ALA A 328 -37.59 14.84 -0.88
CA ALA A 328 -37.52 15.42 -2.23
C ALA A 328 -38.44 16.65 -2.34
N GLY A 329 -37.97 17.69 -3.06
CA GLY A 329 -38.70 18.95 -3.23
C GLY A 329 -40.18 18.74 -3.59
N PRO A 330 -41.14 19.36 -2.88
CA PRO A 330 -42.51 18.85 -2.83
C PRO A 330 -43.29 18.90 -4.15
N LEU A 331 -42.99 19.84 -5.05
CA LEU A 331 -43.54 19.79 -6.42
C LEU A 331 -43.01 18.58 -7.20
N THR A 332 -41.75 18.24 -7.00
CA THR A 332 -41.04 17.12 -7.64
C THR A 332 -41.58 15.79 -7.15
N ALA A 333 -41.69 15.61 -5.83
CA ALA A 333 -42.27 14.43 -5.20
C ALA A 333 -43.73 14.22 -5.65
N PHE A 334 -44.55 15.27 -5.64
CA PHE A 334 -45.94 15.20 -6.14
C PHE A 334 -46.02 14.85 -7.63
N GLY A 335 -45.13 15.41 -8.47
CA GLY A 335 -45.05 15.09 -9.90
C GLY A 335 -44.75 13.61 -10.15
N ALA A 336 -43.78 13.06 -9.42
CA ALA A 336 -43.39 11.65 -9.49
C ALA A 336 -44.51 10.71 -9.02
N ALA A 337 -45.20 11.05 -7.92
CA ALA A 337 -46.37 10.31 -7.44
C ALA A 337 -47.47 10.18 -8.50
N VAL A 338 -47.77 11.28 -9.21
CA VAL A 338 -48.74 11.27 -10.32
C VAL A 338 -48.23 10.43 -11.48
N ALA A 339 -46.98 10.60 -11.91
CA ALA A 339 -46.40 9.86 -13.03
C ALA A 339 -46.39 8.33 -12.79
N TRP A 340 -45.93 7.89 -11.61
CA TRP A 340 -45.96 6.47 -11.23
C TRP A 340 -47.38 5.93 -11.19
N MET A 341 -48.32 6.66 -10.56
CA MET A 341 -49.71 6.24 -10.41
C MET A 341 -50.42 6.12 -11.76
N GLU A 342 -50.28 7.11 -12.66
CA GLU A 342 -50.95 7.08 -13.96
C GLU A 342 -50.40 5.99 -14.90
N ALA A 343 -49.14 5.58 -14.72
CA ALA A 343 -48.53 4.45 -15.42
C ALA A 343 -48.97 3.06 -14.90
N GLN A 344 -49.61 2.98 -13.72
CA GLN A 344 -49.99 1.68 -13.14
C GLN A 344 -51.11 0.96 -13.93
N PRO A 345 -51.10 -0.39 -13.99
CA PRO A 345 -52.24 -1.15 -14.49
C PRO A 345 -53.53 -0.88 -13.69
N GLN A 346 -54.52 -0.29 -14.37
CA GLN A 346 -55.85 0.05 -13.81
C GLN A 346 -55.79 1.01 -12.60
N PRO A 347 -55.30 2.25 -12.77
CA PRO A 347 -54.94 3.14 -11.66
C PRO A 347 -56.12 3.51 -10.75
N ALA A 348 -57.35 3.51 -11.29
CA ALA A 348 -58.58 3.71 -10.52
C ALA A 348 -58.79 2.70 -9.38
N LYS A 349 -58.19 1.49 -9.46
CA LYS A 349 -58.22 0.48 -8.38
C LYS A 349 -57.13 0.67 -7.32
N ARG A 350 -56.03 1.38 -7.64
CA ARG A 350 -54.91 1.66 -6.74
C ARG A 350 -55.09 2.94 -5.90
N ARG A 351 -56.29 3.53 -5.91
CA ARG A 351 -56.62 4.75 -5.15
C ARG A 351 -56.32 4.69 -3.64
N HIS A 352 -56.20 3.49 -3.05
CA HIS A 352 -55.83 3.29 -1.66
C HIS A 352 -54.35 3.61 -1.35
N VAL A 353 -53.50 3.74 -2.37
CA VAL A 353 -52.07 4.08 -2.25
C VAL A 353 -51.83 5.59 -2.15
N TRP A 354 -52.82 6.43 -2.53
CA TRP A 354 -52.64 7.89 -2.53
C TRP A 354 -52.24 8.52 -1.19
N PRO A 355 -52.74 8.08 -0.01
CA PRO A 355 -52.25 8.60 1.27
C PRO A 355 -50.75 8.39 1.44
N GLN A 356 -50.26 7.15 1.27
CA GLN A 356 -48.83 6.81 1.36
C GLN A 356 -47.94 7.69 0.45
N LEU A 357 -48.41 8.02 -0.75
CA LEU A 357 -47.71 8.91 -1.68
C LEU A 357 -47.81 10.40 -1.33
N LEU A 358 -48.87 10.85 -0.66
CA LEU A 358 -49.02 12.26 -0.25
C LEU A 358 -48.38 12.55 1.11
N ASP A 359 -48.24 11.54 1.95
CA ASP A 359 -47.61 11.64 3.26
C ASP A 359 -46.07 11.79 3.13
N ALA A 360 -45.49 11.27 2.04
CA ALA A 360 -44.07 11.38 1.67
C ALA A 360 -43.68 12.70 0.95
N VAL A 361 -44.61 13.65 0.76
CA VAL A 361 -44.32 14.95 0.14
C VAL A 361 -43.91 15.95 1.23
N GLY A 362 -42.77 16.63 1.06
CA GLY A 362 -42.22 17.61 2.02
C GLY A 362 -43.01 18.92 2.14
N TRP A 363 -44.27 18.85 2.62
CA TRP A 363 -45.21 19.98 2.64
C TRP A 363 -44.70 21.22 3.37
N ALA A 364 -44.08 21.07 4.54
CA ALA A 364 -43.59 22.18 5.35
C ALA A 364 -42.51 23.02 4.65
N GLU A 365 -41.74 22.41 3.74
CA GLU A 365 -40.62 23.05 3.05
C GLU A 365 -41.03 23.78 1.76
N ALA A 366 -42.22 23.47 1.22
CA ALA A 366 -42.69 23.93 -0.07
C ALA A 366 -42.67 25.46 -0.26
N SER A 367 -42.23 25.93 -1.43
CA SER A 367 -42.30 27.34 -1.80
C SER A 367 -43.70 27.78 -2.26
N SER A 368 -43.98 29.10 -2.21
CA SER A 368 -45.22 29.69 -2.75
C SER A 368 -45.48 29.31 -4.21
N SER A 369 -44.40 29.13 -4.97
CA SER A 369 -44.36 28.71 -6.37
C SER A 369 -44.82 27.27 -6.53
N GLU A 370 -44.28 26.36 -5.72
CA GLU A 370 -44.54 24.92 -5.80
C GLU A 370 -45.97 24.59 -5.38
N LEU A 371 -46.43 25.10 -4.24
CA LEU A 371 -47.82 24.90 -3.78
C LEU A 371 -48.83 25.41 -4.81
N ARG A 372 -48.50 26.48 -5.55
CA ARG A 372 -49.31 27.00 -6.65
C ARG A 372 -49.28 26.09 -7.87
N ALA A 373 -48.12 25.53 -8.22
CA ALA A 373 -47.96 24.59 -9.32
C ALA A 373 -48.65 23.24 -9.05
N ILE A 374 -48.49 22.66 -7.85
CA ILE A 374 -49.18 21.44 -7.39
C ILE A 374 -50.70 21.63 -7.52
N ARG A 375 -51.24 22.75 -7.00
CA ARG A 375 -52.67 23.07 -7.07
C ARG A 375 -53.20 23.24 -8.51
N GLN A 376 -52.34 23.65 -9.44
CA GLN A 376 -52.68 23.85 -10.85
C GLN A 376 -52.40 22.62 -11.73
N HIS A 377 -51.85 21.53 -11.17
CA HIS A 377 -51.49 20.34 -11.93
C HIS A 377 -52.72 19.63 -12.54
N ALA A 378 -52.62 19.19 -13.78
CA ALA A 378 -53.75 18.68 -14.57
C ALA A 378 -54.49 17.49 -13.92
N SER A 379 -53.78 16.69 -13.11
CA SER A 379 -54.35 15.54 -12.40
C SER A 379 -54.74 15.83 -10.95
N ALA A 380 -54.47 17.02 -10.40
CA ALA A 380 -54.72 17.38 -9.00
C ALA A 380 -56.18 17.11 -8.57
N ALA A 381 -57.15 17.47 -9.41
CA ALA A 381 -58.58 17.22 -9.18
C ALA A 381 -59.00 15.73 -9.16
N ARG A 382 -58.06 14.79 -9.37
CA ARG A 382 -58.26 13.33 -9.31
C ARG A 382 -57.58 12.70 -8.10
N VAL A 383 -56.74 13.44 -7.38
CA VAL A 383 -55.95 13.00 -6.23
C VAL A 383 -56.78 13.16 -4.94
N PRO A 384 -57.09 12.08 -4.20
CA PRO A 384 -57.80 12.18 -2.92
C PRO A 384 -56.93 12.85 -1.85
N GLY A 385 -57.49 13.76 -1.05
CA GLY A 385 -56.84 14.35 0.13
C GLY A 385 -55.96 15.59 -0.10
N LEU A 386 -55.56 15.86 -1.36
CA LEU A 386 -54.61 16.91 -1.72
C LEU A 386 -54.98 18.33 -1.25
N GLU A 387 -56.27 18.68 -1.23
CA GLU A 387 -56.73 20.04 -0.89
C GLU A 387 -56.52 20.41 0.59
N GLY A 388 -56.42 19.42 1.49
CA GLY A 388 -56.07 19.65 2.90
C GLY A 388 -54.59 19.99 3.06
N ARG A 389 -53.70 19.08 2.61
CA ARG A 389 -52.24 19.25 2.67
C ARG A 389 -51.74 20.57 2.07
N LEU A 390 -52.39 21.03 1.00
CA LEU A 390 -52.09 22.31 0.35
C LEU A 390 -52.41 23.55 1.19
N LEU A 391 -53.32 23.47 2.17
CA LEU A 391 -53.64 24.59 3.06
C LEU A 391 -52.57 24.71 4.14
N ASP A 392 -52.29 23.60 4.85
CA ASP A 392 -51.31 23.54 5.94
C ASP A 392 -49.95 24.11 5.51
N ALA A 393 -49.46 23.67 4.34
CA ALA A 393 -48.17 24.08 3.78
C ALA A 393 -48.03 25.58 3.44
N TYR A 394 -49.14 26.29 3.16
CA TYR A 394 -49.07 27.72 2.83
C TYR A 394 -48.80 28.59 4.05
N ASP A 395 -49.17 28.14 5.25
CA ASP A 395 -48.91 28.87 6.50
C ASP A 395 -47.43 28.73 6.90
N ASP A 396 -46.87 27.50 6.91
CA ASP A 396 -45.47 27.21 7.27
C ASP A 396 -44.45 28.05 6.46
N LEU A 397 -44.67 28.15 5.15
CA LEU A 397 -43.88 28.96 4.21
C LEU A 397 -43.64 30.39 4.70
N CYS A 398 -44.66 31.03 5.28
CA CYS A 398 -44.63 32.45 5.61
C CYS A 398 -43.58 32.79 6.68
N THR A 399 -43.06 31.78 7.36
CA THR A 399 -42.12 31.87 8.49
C THR A 399 -40.64 31.89 8.07
N ARG A 400 -40.29 31.47 6.85
CA ARG A 400 -38.91 31.06 6.50
C ARG A 400 -38.05 32.05 5.70
N LEU A 401 -38.58 33.19 5.27
CA LEU A 401 -37.99 34.01 4.17
C LEU A 401 -37.03 35.15 4.60
N GLU A 402 -36.37 35.10 5.76
CA GLU A 402 -35.73 36.31 6.34
C GLU A 402 -34.18 36.45 6.26
N GLN A 403 -33.36 35.45 5.86
CA GLN A 403 -31.89 35.49 6.17
C GLN A 403 -30.85 35.03 5.07
N GLN A 404 -30.11 36.02 4.50
CA GLN A 404 -28.66 36.11 4.06
C GLN A 404 -27.92 35.25 2.96
N PRO A 405 -26.91 35.83 2.22
CA PRO A 405 -25.82 35.21 1.36
C PRO A 405 -24.38 35.87 1.55
N ALA A 406 -23.21 35.63 0.86
CA ALA A 406 -22.47 34.60 0.05
C ALA A 406 -21.04 35.14 -0.40
N ILE A 407 -20.31 34.53 -1.39
CA ILE A 407 -19.15 35.05 -2.26
C ILE A 407 -17.66 34.95 -1.73
N ASP A 408 -16.51 34.79 -2.48
CA ASP A 408 -16.08 34.27 -3.85
C ASP A 408 -14.52 34.49 -4.14
N ILE A 409 -13.84 33.74 -5.09
CA ILE A 409 -12.57 34.07 -5.90
C ILE A 409 -11.13 34.09 -5.22
N GLU A 410 -9.87 33.84 -5.74
CA GLU A 410 -9.03 33.27 -6.90
C GLU A 410 -7.49 33.32 -6.47
N GLU A 411 -6.33 32.84 -7.04
CA GLU A 411 -5.76 31.76 -7.96
C GLU A 411 -4.16 31.85 -8.06
N PRO A 412 -3.32 30.76 -7.95
CA PRO A 412 -1.83 30.81 -8.08
C PRO A 412 -1.13 29.81 -9.08
N VAL A 413 0.20 29.98 -9.35
CA VAL A 413 1.03 29.17 -10.31
C VAL A 413 2.54 29.07 -9.94
N ASP A 414 3.25 27.97 -10.30
CA ASP A 414 4.74 27.79 -10.27
C ASP A 414 5.26 26.76 -11.35
N GLY A 415 6.59 26.53 -11.51
CA GLY A 415 7.17 25.39 -12.25
C GLY A 415 8.71 25.34 -12.50
N GLY A 416 9.31 24.13 -12.68
CA GLY A 416 10.76 23.91 -12.97
C GLY A 416 11.23 22.42 -13.12
N ASP A 417 12.48 22.18 -13.55
CA ASP A 417 13.00 20.88 -14.12
C ASP A 417 14.44 20.46 -13.61
N ASP A 418 14.96 19.26 -13.96
CA ASP A 418 16.17 18.59 -13.40
C ASP A 418 17.15 17.99 -14.47
N ARG A 419 18.49 17.81 -14.39
CA ARG A 419 19.62 17.69 -13.40
C ARG A 419 20.25 16.27 -13.28
N TRP A 420 20.26 15.62 -12.11
CA TRP A 420 20.86 14.31 -11.77
C TRP A 420 20.16 13.77 -10.51
N MET A 421 19.85 12.47 -10.46
CA MET A 421 18.90 11.92 -9.49
C MET A 421 19.59 11.17 -8.34
N GLY A 422 19.90 11.91 -7.27
CA GLY A 422 20.20 11.35 -5.96
C GLY A 422 18.93 10.86 -5.24
N GLY A 423 19.10 9.94 -4.29
CA GLY A 423 18.05 9.50 -3.38
C GLY A 423 18.38 9.96 -1.96
N PHE A 424 17.48 10.71 -1.32
CA PHE A 424 17.68 11.26 0.02
C PHE A 424 16.38 11.22 0.83
N LEU A 425 16.40 10.50 1.96
CA LEU A 425 15.35 10.56 2.96
C LEU A 425 15.53 11.82 3.81
N HIS A 426 14.44 12.51 4.12
CA HIS A 426 14.45 13.76 4.88
C HIS A 426 13.49 13.66 6.07
N TRP A 427 13.87 14.25 7.20
CA TRP A 427 12.96 14.47 8.33
C TRP A 427 12.13 15.75 8.10
N SER A 428 10.82 15.64 8.28
CA SER A 428 9.87 16.76 8.11
C SER A 428 9.28 17.28 9.44
N GLY A 429 9.39 16.50 10.52
CA GLY A 429 9.08 16.94 11.89
C GLY A 429 10.07 17.99 12.39
N ASP A 430 10.02 18.32 13.67
CA ASP A 430 10.93 19.31 14.26
C ASP A 430 12.24 18.68 14.76
N ASP A 431 13.27 19.51 14.91
CA ASP A 431 14.66 19.05 15.19
C ASP A 431 14.82 18.43 16.59
N GLU A 432 13.90 18.69 17.53
CA GLU A 432 13.94 18.11 18.89
C GLU A 432 13.40 16.67 18.93
N ASP A 433 12.49 16.31 18.02
CA ASP A 433 11.94 14.95 17.85
C ASP A 433 12.70 14.11 16.81
N ALA A 434 13.76 14.67 16.21
CA ALA A 434 14.47 14.05 15.11
C ALA A 434 15.21 12.77 15.53
N PRO A 435 14.91 11.61 14.92
CA PRO A 435 15.43 10.34 15.39
C PRO A 435 16.93 10.16 15.09
N ALA A 436 17.60 9.31 15.88
CA ALA A 436 19.01 8.91 15.75
C ALA A 436 19.13 7.38 15.71
N ASP A 437 20.29 6.85 15.30
CA ASP A 437 20.51 5.39 15.12
C ASP A 437 19.45 4.71 14.20
N VAL A 438 18.94 5.43 13.20
CA VAL A 438 17.95 4.94 12.22
C VAL A 438 18.66 4.20 11.07
N PRO A 439 18.42 2.89 10.87
CA PRO A 439 18.89 2.15 9.71
C PRO A 439 17.85 2.22 8.58
N PHE A 440 18.30 2.45 7.35
CA PHE A 440 17.43 2.48 6.18
C PHE A 440 18.12 1.95 4.92
N ALA A 441 17.31 1.52 3.96
CA ALA A 441 17.76 1.25 2.60
C ALA A 441 16.68 1.62 1.58
N PHE A 442 17.10 1.98 0.38
CA PHE A 442 16.20 2.17 -0.75
C PHE A 442 16.79 1.62 -2.05
N GLU A 443 15.90 1.15 -2.93
CA GLU A 443 16.26 0.72 -4.28
C GLU A 443 15.29 1.29 -5.32
N LEU A 444 15.85 1.74 -6.44
CA LEU A 444 15.12 2.21 -7.61
C LEU A 444 15.23 1.16 -8.71
N ALA A 445 14.10 0.82 -9.33
CA ALA A 445 14.04 -0.12 -10.43
C ALA A 445 13.09 0.33 -11.54
N ALA A 446 13.38 -0.12 -12.76
CA ALA A 446 12.49 -0.07 -13.91
C ALA A 446 11.70 -1.38 -14.02
N VAL A 447 10.39 -1.31 -14.26
CA VAL A 447 9.50 -2.47 -14.38
C VAL A 447 8.71 -2.39 -15.68
N LYS A 448 8.81 -3.46 -16.49
CA LYS A 448 8.09 -3.58 -17.76
C LYS A 448 6.68 -4.14 -17.56
N GLU A 449 5.80 -3.94 -18.53
CA GLU A 449 4.61 -4.80 -18.67
C GLU A 449 5.03 -6.29 -18.66
N GLY A 450 4.32 -7.10 -17.88
CA GLY A 450 4.72 -8.47 -17.56
C GLY A 450 5.63 -8.63 -16.33
N GLY A 451 5.97 -7.54 -15.62
CA GLY A 451 6.60 -7.61 -14.29
C GLY A 451 8.11 -7.81 -14.27
N ALA A 452 8.76 -7.94 -15.43
CA ALA A 452 10.22 -8.03 -15.52
C ALA A 452 10.88 -6.74 -14.97
N ARG A 453 11.71 -6.89 -13.93
CA ARG A 453 12.25 -5.79 -13.11
C ARG A 453 13.77 -5.68 -13.27
N GLN A 454 14.24 -4.48 -13.62
CA GLN A 454 15.65 -4.12 -13.76
C GLN A 454 16.02 -3.12 -12.66
N LEU A 455 16.97 -3.49 -11.80
CA LEU A 455 17.54 -2.58 -10.81
C LEU A 455 18.28 -1.42 -11.50
N LEU A 456 18.03 -0.18 -11.07
CA LEU A 456 18.75 1.02 -11.50
C LEU A 456 19.75 1.50 -10.45
N GLY A 457 19.43 1.32 -9.16
CA GLY A 457 20.34 1.59 -8.05
C GLY A 457 19.80 1.07 -6.72
N CYS A 458 20.69 0.83 -5.75
CA CYS A 458 20.38 0.37 -4.39
C CYS A 458 21.38 0.99 -3.41
N PHE A 459 20.90 1.37 -2.22
CA PHE A 459 21.72 1.99 -1.18
C PHE A 459 21.16 1.65 0.20
N GLY A 460 22.00 1.25 1.16
CA GLY A 460 21.65 1.05 2.56
C GLY A 460 22.69 1.65 3.52
N THR A 461 22.23 2.21 4.64
CA THR A 461 23.11 2.77 5.68
C THR A 461 22.40 2.90 7.03
N SER A 462 23.15 3.23 8.07
CA SER A 462 22.65 3.57 9.41
C SER A 462 23.31 4.86 9.87
N VAL A 463 22.52 5.87 10.22
CA VAL A 463 23.02 7.19 10.64
C VAL A 463 23.00 7.27 12.16
N SER A 464 24.16 7.44 12.80
CA SER A 464 24.33 7.53 14.26
C SER A 464 23.83 8.85 14.84
N ASP A 465 23.93 9.92 14.06
CA ASP A 465 23.63 11.27 14.51
C ASP A 465 22.13 11.55 14.34
N ALA A 466 21.56 12.38 15.23
CA ALA A 466 20.18 12.83 15.09
C ALA A 466 19.97 13.57 13.75
N TRP A 467 18.87 13.27 13.09
CA TRP A 467 18.51 13.88 11.81
C TRP A 467 18.23 15.38 11.98
N LYS A 468 18.20 16.14 10.88
CA LYS A 468 17.92 17.58 10.90
C LYS A 468 17.01 17.99 9.74
N LYS A 469 16.10 18.92 10.01
CA LYS A 469 15.13 19.44 9.06
C LYS A 469 15.86 20.01 7.83
N GLY A 470 15.61 19.41 6.66
CA GLY A 470 16.29 19.76 5.40
C GLY A 470 17.70 19.18 5.18
N GLN A 471 18.25 18.36 6.10
CA GLN A 471 19.47 17.57 5.83
C GLN A 471 19.10 16.14 5.41
N GLY A 472 19.04 15.92 4.10
CA GLY A 472 18.73 14.61 3.52
C GLY A 472 19.83 13.57 3.73
N GLN A 473 19.46 12.39 4.19
CA GLN A 473 20.35 11.23 4.36
C GLN A 473 20.17 10.26 3.19
N GLY A 474 21.26 9.86 2.52
CA GLY A 474 21.19 9.04 1.32
C GLY A 474 22.44 9.14 0.43
N THR A 475 22.25 9.09 -0.89
CA THR A 475 23.33 9.14 -1.89
C THR A 475 22.99 10.06 -3.07
N ALA A 476 23.96 10.85 -3.52
CA ALA A 476 23.84 11.71 -4.69
C ALA A 476 23.78 10.93 -6.02
N ASP A 477 24.30 9.71 -6.03
CA ASP A 477 24.58 8.93 -7.25
C ASP A 477 23.65 7.72 -7.43
N LEU A 478 22.39 7.82 -7.00
CA LEU A 478 21.44 6.68 -7.05
C LEU A 478 21.16 6.21 -8.48
N CYS A 479 20.93 7.13 -9.42
CA CYS A 479 20.84 6.80 -10.85
C CYS A 479 21.07 8.03 -11.74
N LYS A 480 21.42 7.82 -13.01
CA LYS A 480 21.54 8.94 -13.98
C LYS A 480 20.18 9.29 -14.56
N TRP A 481 19.93 10.59 -14.75
CA TRP A 481 18.75 11.07 -15.48
C TRP A 481 18.61 10.42 -16.87
N SER A 482 19.72 10.18 -17.57
CA SER A 482 19.74 9.47 -18.87
C SER A 482 19.32 8.01 -18.80
N GLU A 483 19.57 7.33 -17.68
CA GLU A 483 19.25 5.90 -17.47
C GLU A 483 17.78 5.76 -17.03
N LEU A 484 17.33 6.60 -16.10
CA LEU A 484 15.93 6.75 -15.70
C LEU A 484 15.05 7.10 -16.89
N ARG A 485 15.42 8.14 -17.65
CA ARG A 485 14.73 8.56 -18.88
C ARG A 485 14.80 7.49 -19.97
N GLY A 486 15.88 6.73 -20.05
CA GLY A 486 16.02 5.59 -20.96
C GLY A 486 15.02 4.46 -20.65
N ALA A 487 14.83 4.13 -19.37
CA ALA A 487 13.85 3.15 -18.93
C ALA A 487 12.40 3.61 -19.22
N VAL A 488 12.06 4.86 -18.87
CA VAL A 488 10.72 5.42 -19.11
C VAL A 488 10.39 5.51 -20.60
N LEU A 489 11.30 6.01 -21.44
CA LEU A 489 11.12 6.02 -22.90
C LEU A 489 11.11 4.61 -23.52
N GLY A 490 11.64 3.61 -22.80
CA GLY A 490 11.53 2.19 -23.13
C GLY A 490 10.23 1.52 -22.67
N GLY A 491 9.24 2.29 -22.20
CA GLY A 491 7.93 1.78 -21.75
C GLY A 491 7.95 1.13 -20.36
N CYS A 492 8.97 1.39 -19.54
CA CYS A 492 9.03 0.88 -18.17
C CYS A 492 8.39 1.89 -17.20
N SER A 493 7.59 1.39 -16.25
CA SER A 493 7.27 2.15 -15.04
C SER A 493 8.48 2.17 -14.10
N LEU A 494 8.59 3.19 -13.26
CA LEU A 494 9.62 3.29 -12.22
C LEU A 494 9.02 2.90 -10.88
N GLN A 495 9.79 2.17 -10.07
CA GLN A 495 9.44 1.81 -8.71
C GLN A 495 10.63 2.07 -7.79
N MET A 496 10.46 3.01 -6.86
CA MET A 496 11.28 3.10 -5.67
C MET A 496 10.67 2.19 -4.59
N ALA A 497 11.50 1.42 -3.90
CA ALA A 497 11.13 0.78 -2.65
C ALA A 497 12.06 1.28 -1.54
N VAL A 498 11.51 1.55 -0.37
CA VAL A 498 12.23 2.07 0.79
C VAL A 498 11.90 1.19 1.99
N VAL A 499 12.91 0.86 2.78
CA VAL A 499 12.75 0.34 4.13
C VAL A 499 13.41 1.33 5.09
N VAL A 500 12.67 1.73 6.11
CA VAL A 500 13.20 2.35 7.32
C VAL A 500 12.96 1.37 8.46
N LEU A 501 14.00 1.05 9.22
CA LEU A 501 13.92 0.19 10.39
C LEU A 501 13.78 1.06 11.66
N PRO A 502 13.14 0.55 12.73
CA PRO A 502 13.05 1.30 13.99
C PRO A 502 14.46 1.59 14.54
N PRO A 503 14.66 2.75 15.20
CA PRO A 503 15.97 3.14 15.72
C PRO A 503 16.45 2.14 16.78
N SER A 504 17.69 1.65 16.63
CA SER A 504 18.28 0.65 17.54
C SER A 504 19.77 0.89 17.72
N SER A 505 20.16 1.17 18.96
CA SER A 505 21.57 1.22 19.38
C SER A 505 22.21 -0.17 19.47
N ALA A 506 21.40 -1.24 19.51
CA ALA A 506 21.85 -2.63 19.47
C ALA A 506 22.00 -3.13 18.03
N ALA A 507 23.15 -3.75 17.73
CA ALA A 507 23.42 -4.38 16.44
C ALA A 507 22.73 -5.76 16.32
N ALA A 508 22.22 -6.07 15.15
CA ALA A 508 21.48 -7.30 14.87
C ALA A 508 22.39 -8.55 14.87
N THR A 509 21.96 -9.59 15.58
CA THR A 509 22.65 -10.88 15.74
C THR A 509 22.16 -11.92 14.74
N SER A 510 22.84 -13.06 14.63
CA SER A 510 22.45 -14.20 13.77
C SER A 510 21.03 -14.74 14.05
N ASP A 511 20.52 -14.55 15.29
CA ASP A 511 19.17 -14.92 15.74
C ASP A 511 18.13 -13.79 15.62
N THR A 512 18.54 -12.58 15.21
CA THR A 512 17.60 -11.46 15.05
C THR A 512 16.62 -11.78 13.92
N ALA A 513 15.33 -11.80 14.26
CA ALA A 513 14.26 -12.14 13.33
C ALA A 513 13.79 -10.92 12.53
N LEU A 514 13.42 -11.15 11.27
CA LEU A 514 12.98 -10.14 10.32
C LEU A 514 11.56 -10.48 9.84
N HIS A 515 10.58 -9.75 10.37
CA HIS A 515 9.15 -9.97 10.14
C HIS A 515 8.72 -9.58 8.72
N VAL A 516 8.52 -10.56 7.83
CA VAL A 516 7.82 -10.35 6.55
C VAL A 516 6.33 -10.41 6.84
N SER A 517 5.62 -9.29 6.65
CA SER A 517 4.18 -9.19 6.84
C SER A 517 3.36 -9.85 5.72
N ASP A 518 2.13 -10.25 6.07
CA ASP A 518 1.12 -10.66 5.11
C ASP A 518 0.72 -9.52 4.15
N SER A 519 0.41 -9.86 2.89
CA SER A 519 -0.19 -8.94 1.91
C SER A 519 -1.69 -8.78 2.20
N ARG A 520 -2.02 -8.09 3.30
CA ARG A 520 -3.36 -8.02 3.92
C ARG A 520 -4.50 -7.71 2.92
N ASP A 521 -4.26 -6.88 1.91
CA ASP A 521 -5.27 -6.46 0.92
C ASP A 521 -5.63 -7.50 -0.16
N SER A 522 -4.96 -8.66 -0.17
CA SER A 522 -5.10 -9.68 -1.22
C SER A 522 -6.25 -10.66 -0.96
N ALA A 523 -6.86 -11.17 -2.04
CA ALA A 523 -7.77 -12.32 -1.98
C ALA A 523 -7.07 -13.64 -1.58
N LEU A 524 -5.75 -13.60 -1.45
CA LEU A 524 -4.85 -14.74 -1.35
C LEU A 524 -4.30 -14.91 0.07
N THR A 525 -4.43 -13.91 0.93
CA THR A 525 -4.09 -13.96 2.37
C THR A 525 -4.78 -15.14 3.07
N ALA A 526 -6.01 -15.46 2.66
CA ALA A 526 -6.78 -16.57 3.19
C ALA A 526 -6.30 -17.97 2.75
N ILE A 527 -5.30 -18.08 1.85
CA ILE A 527 -4.69 -19.36 1.49
C ILE A 527 -3.67 -19.85 2.52
N GLY A 528 -3.17 -18.96 3.39
CA GLY A 528 -2.16 -19.27 4.40
C GLY A 528 -2.49 -20.49 5.27
N PRO A 529 -3.70 -20.56 5.86
CA PRO A 529 -4.18 -21.72 6.64
C PRO A 529 -4.35 -23.03 5.85
N MET A 530 -4.16 -23.03 4.53
CA MET A 530 -4.22 -24.25 3.70
C MET A 530 -2.85 -24.97 3.59
N LEU A 531 -1.76 -24.37 4.07
CA LEU A 531 -0.47 -25.08 4.20
C LEU A 531 -0.61 -26.20 5.24
N ASP A 532 -0.18 -27.41 4.90
CA ASP A 532 -0.45 -28.65 5.65
C ASP A 532 -1.95 -28.98 5.88
N GLY A 533 -2.85 -28.29 5.17
CA GLY A 533 -4.31 -28.34 5.35
C GLY A 533 -5.08 -29.29 4.42
N PRO A 534 -6.40 -29.08 4.26
CA PRO A 534 -7.25 -29.87 3.37
C PRO A 534 -6.87 -29.68 1.89
N PHE A 535 -7.35 -30.57 1.02
CA PHE A 535 -7.10 -30.58 -0.44
C PHE A 535 -5.64 -30.75 -0.90
N THR A 536 -4.68 -30.93 0.01
CA THR A 536 -3.26 -31.11 -0.31
C THR A 536 -3.02 -32.30 -1.26
N ASP A 537 -2.51 -32.03 -2.46
CA ASP A 537 -2.32 -33.01 -3.55
C ASP A 537 -0.84 -33.38 -3.78
N MET A 538 0.07 -32.84 -2.96
CA MET A 538 1.52 -33.00 -3.05
C MET A 538 2.20 -32.97 -1.68
N ALA A 539 3.48 -33.35 -1.64
CA ALA A 539 4.38 -33.10 -0.51
C ALA A 539 5.72 -32.49 -0.98
N VAL A 540 6.35 -31.70 -0.11
CA VAL A 540 7.73 -31.23 -0.25
C VAL A 540 8.54 -31.81 0.90
N THR A 541 9.72 -32.36 0.63
CA THR A 541 10.60 -32.97 1.63
C THR A 541 11.96 -32.26 1.69
N ALA A 542 12.43 -31.97 2.90
CA ALA A 542 13.71 -31.29 3.14
C ALA A 542 14.23 -31.66 4.54
N GLY A 543 15.53 -31.95 4.68
CA GLY A 543 16.14 -32.31 5.99
C GLY A 543 15.45 -33.44 6.77
N GLY A 544 14.71 -34.33 6.10
CA GLY A 544 13.89 -35.37 6.73
C GLY A 544 12.50 -34.91 7.23
N ARG A 545 12.17 -33.62 7.16
CA ARG A 545 10.80 -33.10 7.34
C ARG A 545 10.00 -33.25 6.03
N THR A 546 8.68 -33.30 6.17
CA THR A 546 7.71 -33.40 5.07
C THR A 546 6.63 -32.35 5.29
N PHE A 547 6.32 -31.55 4.27
CA PHE A 547 5.28 -30.52 4.26
C PHE A 547 4.24 -30.88 3.20
N ARG A 548 2.96 -30.84 3.55
CA ARG A 548 1.84 -31.16 2.65
C ARG A 548 1.38 -29.89 1.94
N THR A 549 1.33 -29.95 0.61
CA THR A 549 1.21 -28.77 -0.26
C THR A 549 0.27 -29.02 -1.44
N HIS A 550 0.02 -27.96 -2.21
CA HIS A 550 -0.85 -27.88 -3.37
C HIS A 550 -0.06 -27.56 -4.64
N ARG A 551 -0.22 -28.36 -5.70
CA ARG A 551 0.47 -28.19 -7.00
C ARG A 551 0.19 -26.83 -7.61
N VAL A 552 -1.08 -26.39 -7.60
CA VAL A 552 -1.48 -25.07 -8.13
C VAL A 552 -0.78 -23.92 -7.42
N VAL A 553 -0.62 -23.98 -6.10
CA VAL A 553 -0.01 -22.89 -5.31
C VAL A 553 1.49 -22.80 -5.58
N LEU A 554 2.21 -23.94 -5.59
CA LEU A 554 3.63 -23.94 -5.94
C LEU A 554 3.86 -23.51 -7.39
N ALA A 555 3.05 -24.00 -8.33
CA ALA A 555 3.14 -23.65 -9.75
C ALA A 555 2.80 -22.18 -10.05
N ALA A 556 1.91 -21.56 -9.26
CA ALA A 556 1.58 -20.14 -9.36
C ALA A 556 2.64 -19.21 -8.74
N ALA A 557 3.38 -19.69 -7.74
CA ALA A 557 4.48 -18.95 -7.13
C ALA A 557 5.83 -19.11 -7.87
N SER A 558 5.98 -20.18 -8.67
CA SER A 558 7.24 -20.54 -9.33
C SER A 558 7.03 -21.13 -10.74
N PRO A 559 7.65 -20.56 -11.79
CA PRO A 559 7.68 -21.18 -13.11
C PRO A 559 8.50 -22.47 -13.13
N VAL A 560 9.42 -22.66 -12.16
CA VAL A 560 10.20 -23.89 -11.99
C VAL A 560 9.29 -25.01 -11.46
N PHE A 561 8.48 -24.76 -10.42
CA PHE A 561 7.48 -25.74 -9.97
C PHE A 561 6.41 -26.00 -11.01
N LEU A 562 5.91 -24.99 -11.76
CA LEU A 562 4.98 -25.22 -12.87
C LEU A 562 5.57 -26.21 -13.90
N SER A 563 6.79 -25.94 -14.37
CA SER A 563 7.49 -26.79 -15.35
C SER A 563 7.78 -28.21 -14.82
N MET A 564 8.03 -28.33 -13.52
CA MET A 564 8.29 -29.61 -12.83
C MET A 564 7.01 -30.44 -12.67
N LEU A 565 5.87 -29.79 -12.39
CA LEU A 565 4.63 -30.44 -11.94
C LEU A 565 3.58 -30.63 -13.04
N ASP A 566 3.59 -29.83 -14.11
CA ASP A 566 2.73 -30.02 -15.30
C ASP A 566 3.35 -31.02 -16.31
N GLY A 567 4.61 -31.40 -16.08
CA GLY A 567 5.37 -32.30 -16.93
C GLY A 567 5.30 -33.78 -16.54
N ALA A 568 6.00 -34.62 -17.31
CA ALA A 568 6.11 -36.05 -17.06
C ALA A 568 7.26 -36.44 -16.09
N MET A 569 7.72 -35.51 -15.23
CA MET A 569 8.85 -35.73 -14.29
C MET A 569 8.51 -36.75 -13.18
N ARG A 570 9.49 -37.15 -12.36
CA ARG A 570 9.26 -38.05 -11.22
C ARG A 570 8.32 -37.39 -10.21
N GLU A 571 8.63 -36.13 -9.91
CA GLU A 571 7.99 -35.28 -8.91
C GLU A 571 6.50 -35.10 -9.20
N ALA A 572 6.14 -34.89 -10.48
CA ALA A 572 4.76 -34.81 -10.96
C ALA A 572 3.95 -36.12 -10.85
N ARG A 573 4.62 -37.28 -10.85
CA ARG A 573 4.01 -38.63 -10.79
C ARG A 573 3.90 -39.17 -9.38
N GLU A 574 4.95 -38.97 -8.59
CA GLU A 574 5.04 -39.39 -7.18
C GLU A 574 4.35 -38.38 -6.25
N ALA A 575 4.09 -37.16 -6.74
CA ALA A 575 3.56 -36.03 -5.99
C ALA A 575 4.43 -35.66 -4.77
N VAL A 576 5.75 -35.79 -4.93
CA VAL A 576 6.77 -35.45 -3.93
C VAL A 576 7.88 -34.65 -4.60
N VAL A 577 8.23 -33.51 -4.02
CA VAL A 577 9.42 -32.71 -4.41
C VAL A 577 10.46 -32.82 -3.29
N GLU A 578 11.65 -33.34 -3.62
CA GLU A 578 12.74 -33.54 -2.67
C GLU A 578 13.79 -32.42 -2.82
N LEU A 579 13.90 -31.56 -1.81
CA LEU A 579 14.85 -30.46 -1.76
C LEU A 579 16.14 -30.92 -1.07
N VAL A 580 16.96 -31.64 -1.85
CA VAL A 580 18.28 -32.13 -1.43
C VAL A 580 19.20 -30.96 -1.04
N ASP A 581 20.00 -31.14 0.01
CA ASP A 581 20.92 -30.15 0.59
C ASP A 581 20.30 -28.83 1.10
N ALA A 582 18.97 -28.68 1.08
CA ALA A 582 18.27 -27.54 1.66
C ALA A 582 17.96 -27.74 3.16
N ASP A 583 18.17 -26.71 3.98
CA ASP A 583 17.73 -26.71 5.37
C ASP A 583 16.18 -26.69 5.47
N ALA A 584 15.66 -27.48 6.41
CA ALA A 584 14.22 -27.69 6.53
C ALA A 584 13.47 -26.52 7.19
N GLY A 585 14.15 -25.64 7.92
CA GLY A 585 13.61 -24.36 8.39
C GLY A 585 13.57 -23.32 7.29
N VAL A 586 14.61 -23.25 6.45
CA VAL A 586 14.63 -22.39 5.24
C VAL A 586 13.50 -22.78 4.27
N VAL A 587 13.27 -24.08 4.07
CA VAL A 587 12.15 -24.59 3.25
C VAL A 587 10.78 -24.28 3.87
N GLU A 588 10.64 -24.35 5.19
CA GLU A 588 9.41 -23.95 5.88
C GLU A 588 9.11 -22.45 5.70
N LEU A 589 10.11 -21.58 5.83
CA LEU A 589 9.99 -20.14 5.56
C LEU A 589 9.61 -19.87 4.10
N LEU A 590 10.23 -20.59 3.15
CA LEU A 590 9.90 -20.50 1.72
C LEU A 590 8.44 -20.87 1.46
N LEU A 591 7.98 -22.01 1.99
CA LEU A 591 6.61 -22.48 1.80
C LEU A 591 5.59 -21.57 2.48
N ARG A 592 5.84 -21.11 3.70
CA ARG A 592 4.99 -20.11 4.36
C ARG A 592 4.88 -18.83 3.54
N HIS A 593 5.97 -18.33 2.95
CA HIS A 593 5.89 -17.17 2.07
C HIS A 593 5.07 -17.44 0.80
N VAL A 594 5.26 -18.59 0.15
CA VAL A 594 4.50 -19.02 -1.04
C VAL A 594 3.00 -19.10 -0.76
N TYR A 595 2.61 -19.46 0.47
CA TYR A 595 1.21 -19.47 0.93
C TYR A 595 0.73 -18.11 1.45
N GLY A 596 1.52 -17.04 1.27
CA GLY A 596 1.13 -15.70 1.68
C GLY A 596 0.99 -15.52 3.19
N CYS A 597 1.70 -16.34 3.99
CA CYS A 597 1.77 -16.22 5.45
C CYS A 597 2.92 -15.31 5.89
N ALA A 598 2.74 -14.63 7.02
CA ALA A 598 3.79 -13.93 7.73
C ALA A 598 4.91 -14.90 8.13
N ILE A 599 6.16 -14.45 7.95
CA ILE A 599 7.35 -15.22 8.32
C ILE A 599 8.34 -14.36 9.08
N GLU A 600 8.82 -14.90 10.19
CA GLU A 600 9.99 -14.38 10.89
C GLU A 600 11.24 -15.02 10.28
N VAL A 601 12.09 -14.22 9.63
CA VAL A 601 13.32 -14.72 8.99
C VAL A 601 14.52 -14.38 9.87
N PRO A 602 15.16 -15.35 10.54
CA PRO A 602 16.42 -15.11 11.24
C PRO A 602 17.48 -14.60 10.25
N VAL A 603 18.25 -13.60 10.68
CA VAL A 603 19.39 -13.02 9.93
C VAL A 603 20.34 -14.10 9.38
N SER A 604 20.61 -15.17 10.15
CA SER A 604 21.38 -16.35 9.73
C SER A 604 20.80 -17.15 8.56
N LEU A 605 19.48 -17.16 8.40
CA LEU A 605 18.77 -17.88 7.33
C LEU A 605 18.45 -16.99 6.12
N ALA A 606 18.50 -15.66 6.26
CA ALA A 606 18.09 -14.70 5.22
C ALA A 606 18.79 -14.91 3.86
N LEU A 607 20.10 -15.18 3.84
CA LEU A 607 20.83 -15.45 2.59
C LEU A 607 20.48 -16.80 1.96
N GLN A 608 20.18 -17.82 2.79
CA GLN A 608 19.77 -19.14 2.30
C GLN A 608 18.36 -19.08 1.71
N LEU A 609 17.44 -18.35 2.37
CA LEU A 609 16.09 -18.10 1.88
C LEU A 609 16.10 -17.25 0.59
N TYR A 610 16.98 -16.24 0.50
CA TYR A 610 17.18 -15.47 -0.74
C TYR A 610 17.63 -16.38 -1.90
N ALA A 611 18.62 -17.24 -1.66
CA ALA A 611 19.16 -18.15 -2.68
C ALA A 611 18.15 -19.23 -3.11
N LEU A 612 17.38 -19.78 -2.17
CA LEU A 612 16.33 -20.75 -2.48
C LEU A 612 15.17 -20.10 -3.24
N ALA A 613 14.81 -18.85 -2.92
CA ALA A 613 13.85 -18.08 -3.67
C ALA A 613 14.34 -17.74 -5.10
N ASP A 614 15.65 -17.53 -5.29
CA ASP A 614 16.26 -17.33 -6.61
C ASP A 614 16.25 -18.63 -7.46
N GLN A 615 16.68 -19.74 -6.86
CA GLN A 615 16.70 -21.07 -7.46
C GLN A 615 15.32 -21.48 -7.98
N TYR A 616 14.26 -21.18 -7.23
CA TYR A 616 12.86 -21.45 -7.61
C TYR A 616 12.17 -20.27 -8.29
N GLN A 617 12.88 -19.16 -8.56
CA GLN A 617 12.38 -17.99 -9.30
C GLN A 617 11.04 -17.47 -8.74
N LEU A 618 10.97 -17.30 -7.41
CA LEU A 618 9.72 -16.97 -6.73
C LEU A 618 9.20 -15.57 -7.07
N ALA A 619 7.90 -15.47 -7.33
CA ALA A 619 7.17 -14.22 -7.41
C ALA A 619 7.00 -13.55 -6.02
N GLY A 620 6.57 -12.28 -6.00
CA GLY A 620 6.11 -11.60 -4.78
C GLY A 620 7.17 -10.80 -3.99
N GLY A 621 8.37 -10.59 -4.52
CA GLY A 621 9.31 -9.59 -3.98
C GLY A 621 10.05 -9.97 -2.69
N LEU A 622 10.01 -11.24 -2.25
CA LEU A 622 10.77 -11.72 -1.09
C LEU A 622 12.27 -11.39 -1.20
N GLN A 623 12.88 -11.68 -2.35
CA GLN A 623 14.29 -11.40 -2.62
C GLN A 623 14.63 -9.91 -2.43
N GLN A 624 13.73 -9.01 -2.87
CA GLN A 624 13.89 -7.56 -2.72
C GLN A 624 13.81 -7.14 -1.25
N ARG A 625 12.83 -7.65 -0.48
CA ARG A 625 12.72 -7.36 0.97
C ARG A 625 13.97 -7.85 1.72
N LEU A 626 14.39 -9.10 1.48
CA LEU A 626 15.60 -9.66 2.08
C LEU A 626 16.87 -8.87 1.70
N ARG A 627 17.02 -8.46 0.43
CA ARG A 627 18.14 -7.60 -0.02
C ARG A 627 18.16 -6.26 0.71
N LEU A 628 17.02 -5.55 0.76
CA LEU A 628 16.92 -4.24 1.40
C LEU A 628 17.22 -4.32 2.89
N TRP A 629 16.75 -5.37 3.58
CA TRP A 629 17.09 -5.59 4.99
C TRP A 629 18.57 -5.91 5.19
N LEU A 630 19.15 -6.80 4.38
CA LEU A 630 20.58 -7.11 4.45
C LEU A 630 21.47 -5.89 4.16
N ALA A 631 20.99 -4.92 3.37
CA ALA A 631 21.68 -3.64 3.16
C ALA A 631 21.44 -2.59 4.27
N ALA A 632 20.25 -2.59 4.90
CA ALA A 632 19.89 -1.63 5.96
C ALA A 632 20.40 -2.02 7.36
N LEU A 633 20.46 -3.31 7.67
CA LEU A 633 20.74 -3.79 9.03
C LEU A 633 22.17 -3.47 9.48
N ARG A 634 22.29 -2.86 10.66
CA ARG A 634 23.56 -2.77 11.40
C ARG A 634 23.81 -4.11 12.10
N LEU A 635 24.55 -5.01 11.45
CA LEU A 635 24.84 -6.35 11.95
C LEU A 635 25.98 -6.34 12.99
N ALA A 636 25.93 -7.27 13.93
CA ALA A 636 27.00 -7.53 14.89
C ALA A 636 28.21 -8.21 14.20
N PRO A 637 29.44 -8.06 14.73
CA PRO A 637 30.63 -8.71 14.17
C PRO A 637 30.49 -10.23 14.01
N GLU A 638 29.79 -10.88 14.94
CA GLU A 638 29.51 -12.31 14.93
C GLU A 638 28.60 -12.71 13.76
N ALA A 639 27.54 -11.93 13.48
CA ALA A 639 26.66 -12.17 12.34
C ALA A 639 27.37 -11.84 11.01
N LEU A 640 28.15 -10.76 10.96
CA LEU A 640 28.93 -10.37 9.79
C LEU A 640 29.96 -11.43 9.41
N VAL A 641 30.67 -12.03 10.38
CA VAL A 641 31.72 -13.02 10.07
C VAL A 641 31.15 -14.32 9.49
N GLU A 642 29.90 -14.65 9.79
CA GLU A 642 29.17 -15.79 9.23
C GLU A 642 28.56 -15.46 7.84
N LEU A 643 27.93 -14.29 7.69
CA LEU A 643 27.17 -13.93 6.49
C LEU A 643 28.01 -13.45 5.31
N VAL A 644 29.06 -12.65 5.56
CA VAL A 644 29.84 -11.98 4.51
C VAL A 644 30.37 -12.94 3.42
N PRO A 645 30.96 -14.12 3.74
CA PRO A 645 31.41 -15.07 2.73
C PRO A 645 30.31 -15.55 1.76
N ALA A 646 29.08 -15.67 2.26
CA ALA A 646 27.92 -16.12 1.50
C ALA A 646 27.21 -14.95 0.80
N ALA A 647 27.22 -13.74 1.37
CA ALA A 647 26.58 -12.55 0.79
C ALA A 647 27.14 -12.25 -0.61
N ARG A 648 28.47 -12.29 -0.76
CA ARG A 648 29.17 -12.07 -2.03
C ARG A 648 28.77 -13.07 -3.14
N THR A 649 28.37 -14.29 -2.80
CA THR A 649 28.00 -15.32 -3.80
C THR A 649 26.49 -15.46 -4.00
N LEU A 650 25.70 -15.25 -2.96
CA LEU A 650 24.24 -15.46 -2.98
C LEU A 650 23.44 -14.17 -3.21
N CYS A 651 23.94 -13.00 -2.78
CA CYS A 651 23.27 -11.72 -2.99
C CYS A 651 24.28 -10.56 -3.23
N PRO A 652 24.93 -10.51 -4.42
CA PRO A 652 25.88 -9.44 -4.75
C PRO A 652 25.31 -8.01 -4.60
N ALA A 653 24.02 -7.82 -4.86
CA ALA A 653 23.38 -6.51 -4.71
C ALA A 653 23.22 -6.05 -3.24
N ALA A 654 23.23 -6.96 -2.25
CA ALA A 654 23.34 -6.59 -0.83
C ALA A 654 24.81 -6.43 -0.38
N TRP A 655 25.73 -7.16 -1.04
CA TRP A 655 27.19 -7.02 -0.87
C TRP A 655 27.65 -5.61 -1.22
N ASP A 656 27.38 -5.18 -2.46
CA ASP A 656 27.73 -3.87 -2.99
C ASP A 656 26.88 -2.75 -2.35
N GLY A 657 25.63 -3.07 -1.96
CA GLY A 657 24.66 -2.12 -1.41
C GLY A 657 24.86 -1.69 0.04
N GLY A 658 25.85 -2.26 0.75
CA GLY A 658 26.24 -1.83 2.10
C GLY A 658 27.04 -2.84 2.93
N LEU A 659 26.86 -4.16 2.72
CA LEU A 659 27.50 -5.17 3.57
C LEU A 659 29.03 -5.18 3.51
N CYS A 660 29.64 -4.95 2.34
CA CYS A 660 31.09 -4.89 2.21
C CYS A 660 31.68 -3.72 3.02
N GLN A 661 31.09 -2.53 2.87
CA GLN A 661 31.48 -1.32 3.59
C GLN A 661 31.30 -1.48 5.12
N GLN A 662 30.19 -2.11 5.54
CA GLN A 662 29.94 -2.39 6.95
C GLN A 662 31.01 -3.33 7.53
N ALA A 663 31.31 -4.44 6.84
CA ALA A 663 32.37 -5.36 7.23
C ALA A 663 33.76 -4.69 7.26
N ALA A 664 34.05 -3.79 6.31
CA ALA A 664 35.30 -3.03 6.28
C ALA A 664 35.44 -2.08 7.49
N SER A 665 34.33 -1.49 7.94
CA SER A 665 34.30 -0.60 9.11
C SER A 665 34.60 -1.31 10.43
N VAL A 666 34.19 -2.58 10.58
CA VAL A 666 34.40 -3.41 11.79
C VAL A 666 35.48 -4.48 11.63
N LEU A 667 36.30 -4.43 10.57
CA LEU A 667 37.30 -5.48 10.24
C LEU A 667 38.31 -5.80 11.37
N SER A 668 38.57 -4.84 12.27
CA SER A 668 39.38 -5.04 13.49
C SER A 668 38.72 -5.97 14.52
N GLN A 669 37.39 -6.07 14.51
CA GLN A 669 36.57 -6.94 15.36
C GLN A 669 36.27 -8.27 14.67
N LEU A 670 36.21 -8.31 13.32
CA LEU A 670 36.05 -9.55 12.55
C LEU A 670 37.30 -10.42 12.54
N SER A 671 38.48 -9.82 12.34
CA SER A 671 39.74 -10.55 12.12
C SER A 671 40.23 -11.46 13.26
N PRO A 672 39.87 -11.28 14.55
CA PRO A 672 40.12 -12.24 15.62
C PRO A 672 39.14 -13.42 15.68
N LEU A 673 37.99 -13.36 15.00
CA LEU A 673 36.92 -14.35 15.14
C LEU A 673 37.26 -15.66 14.39
N PRO A 674 37.01 -16.86 14.96
CA PRO A 674 37.40 -18.12 14.34
C PRO A 674 36.87 -18.36 12.92
N ALA A 675 35.65 -17.87 12.62
CA ALA A 675 35.04 -18.00 11.29
C ALA A 675 35.79 -17.20 10.21
N PHE A 676 36.46 -16.10 10.55
CA PHE A 676 37.21 -15.26 9.61
C PHE A 676 38.34 -16.05 8.92
N ALA A 677 38.97 -16.99 9.63
CA ALA A 677 40.00 -17.87 9.06
C ALA A 677 39.50 -18.75 7.90
N GLY A 678 38.18 -19.04 7.86
CA GLY A 678 37.53 -19.80 6.81
C GLY A 678 37.13 -18.99 5.58
N TRP A 679 37.22 -17.65 5.62
CA TRP A 679 36.77 -16.78 4.53
C TRP A 679 37.48 -17.05 3.20
N PRO A 680 36.77 -16.97 2.05
CA PRO A 680 37.38 -16.89 0.73
C PRO A 680 38.35 -15.70 0.65
N VAL A 681 39.52 -15.92 0.02
CA VAL A 681 40.55 -14.88 -0.12
C VAL A 681 40.05 -13.64 -0.88
N ASP A 682 39.07 -13.80 -1.76
CA ASP A 682 38.50 -12.69 -2.52
C ASP A 682 37.62 -11.78 -1.63
N SER A 683 36.79 -12.37 -0.75
CA SER A 683 36.01 -11.63 0.25
C SER A 683 36.91 -10.87 1.23
N VAL A 684 38.06 -11.45 1.61
CA VAL A 684 39.07 -10.77 2.44
C VAL A 684 39.70 -9.59 1.68
N VAL A 685 39.98 -9.75 0.39
CA VAL A 685 40.55 -8.69 -0.47
C VAL A 685 39.57 -7.52 -0.62
N GLU A 686 38.32 -7.77 -1.01
CA GLU A 686 37.33 -6.70 -1.25
C GLU A 686 37.04 -5.89 0.01
N VAL A 687 36.86 -6.55 1.17
CA VAL A 687 36.65 -5.88 2.47
C VAL A 687 37.88 -5.09 2.94
N MET A 688 39.08 -5.44 2.48
CA MET A 688 40.29 -4.68 2.81
C MET A 688 40.42 -3.35 2.04
N GLU A 689 39.86 -3.25 0.83
CA GLU A 689 40.04 -2.08 -0.05
C GLU A 689 39.35 -0.83 0.51
N ASP A 690 38.20 -0.99 1.17
CA ASP A 690 37.49 0.09 1.87
C ASP A 690 37.99 0.34 3.31
N ALA A 691 38.66 -0.62 3.93
CA ALA A 691 39.06 -0.56 5.34
C ALA A 691 40.21 0.44 5.64
N VAL A 692 40.43 0.73 6.92
CA VAL A 692 41.58 1.53 7.38
C VAL A 692 42.89 0.75 7.09
N PRO A 693 43.94 1.36 6.49
CA PRO A 693 45.11 0.62 6.00
C PRO A 693 45.84 -0.27 7.01
N LEU A 694 45.98 0.19 8.27
CA LEU A 694 46.55 -0.63 9.35
C LEU A 694 45.64 -1.83 9.69
N THR A 695 44.33 -1.62 9.77
CA THR A 695 43.34 -2.68 10.01
C THR A 695 43.33 -3.71 8.89
N ALA A 696 43.36 -3.26 7.63
CA ALA A 696 43.45 -4.12 6.45
C ALA A 696 44.71 -5.00 6.48
N PHE A 697 45.87 -4.40 6.78
CA PHE A 697 47.12 -5.16 6.91
C PHE A 697 47.10 -6.17 8.06
N ASN A 698 46.57 -5.79 9.22
CA ASN A 698 46.46 -6.68 10.39
C ASN A 698 45.52 -7.86 10.09
N ALA A 699 44.39 -7.61 9.42
CA ALA A 699 43.44 -8.65 9.00
C ALA A 699 44.06 -9.63 7.98
N ALA A 700 44.83 -9.11 7.00
CA ALA A 700 45.59 -9.95 6.08
C ALA A 700 46.60 -10.85 6.79
N ALA A 701 47.28 -10.34 7.83
CA ALA A 701 48.21 -11.11 8.65
C ALA A 701 47.48 -12.20 9.46
N ALA A 702 46.39 -11.86 10.15
CA ALA A 702 45.58 -12.81 10.91
C ALA A 702 45.03 -13.94 10.03
N TRP A 703 44.41 -13.59 8.89
CA TRP A 703 43.88 -14.57 7.93
C TRP A 703 44.98 -15.49 7.41
N MET A 704 46.14 -14.93 7.01
CA MET A 704 47.27 -15.69 6.48
C MET A 704 47.91 -16.62 7.52
N GLU A 705 48.02 -16.21 8.78
CA GLU A 705 48.62 -17.05 9.84
C GLU A 705 47.69 -18.19 10.25
N ALA A 706 46.37 -18.02 10.16
CA ALA A 706 45.38 -19.07 10.41
C ALA A 706 45.27 -20.13 9.28
N GLN A 707 45.85 -19.88 8.09
CA GLN A 707 45.72 -20.80 6.96
C GLN A 707 46.43 -22.15 7.17
N PRO A 708 45.85 -23.28 6.69
CA PRO A 708 46.54 -24.58 6.70
C PRO A 708 47.89 -24.55 5.96
N ARG A 709 48.99 -24.67 6.72
CA ARG A 709 50.40 -24.61 6.27
C ARG A 709 50.72 -23.27 5.58
N PRO A 710 50.79 -22.14 6.33
CA PRO A 710 50.81 -20.79 5.74
C PRO A 710 52.03 -20.53 4.85
N ALA A 711 53.18 -21.14 5.17
CA ALA A 711 54.40 -21.11 4.34
C ALA A 711 54.19 -21.63 2.90
N LYS A 712 53.20 -22.49 2.63
CA LYS A 712 52.85 -22.96 1.28
C LYS A 712 51.89 -22.03 0.54
N ARG A 713 51.24 -21.09 1.21
CA ARG A 713 50.34 -20.07 0.61
C ARG A 713 51.04 -18.73 0.36
N ARG A 714 52.38 -18.69 0.40
CA ARG A 714 53.19 -17.45 0.23
C ARG A 714 52.87 -16.64 -1.04
N ASN A 715 52.34 -17.30 -2.08
CA ASN A 715 51.93 -16.68 -3.34
C ASN A 715 50.63 -15.86 -3.25
N VAL A 716 49.90 -15.91 -2.13
CA VAL A 716 48.68 -15.12 -1.90
C VAL A 716 49.00 -13.69 -1.45
N TRP A 717 50.13 -13.49 -0.76
CA TRP A 717 50.53 -12.18 -0.22
C TRP A 717 50.50 -11.01 -1.21
N PRO A 718 50.91 -11.15 -2.49
CA PRO A 718 50.80 -10.05 -3.46
C PRO A 718 49.36 -9.57 -3.70
N ARG A 719 48.34 -10.44 -3.58
CA ARG A 719 46.93 -10.03 -3.68
C ARG A 719 46.52 -9.20 -2.47
N LEU A 720 46.77 -9.72 -1.27
CA LEU A 720 46.45 -9.05 0.00
C LEU A 720 47.19 -7.71 0.14
N LEU A 721 48.45 -7.62 -0.29
CA LEU A 721 49.21 -6.36 -0.27
C LEU A 721 48.78 -5.34 -1.33
N ASN A 722 48.09 -5.76 -2.40
CA ASN A 722 47.48 -4.82 -3.34
C ASN A 722 46.17 -4.26 -2.80
N ALA A 723 45.42 -5.07 -2.03
CA ALA A 723 44.15 -4.71 -1.43
C ALA A 723 44.25 -3.74 -0.23
N VAL A 724 45.43 -3.60 0.39
CA VAL A 724 45.65 -2.56 1.42
C VAL A 724 45.59 -1.17 0.75
N PRO A 725 44.72 -0.24 1.19
CA PRO A 725 44.56 1.06 0.53
C PRO A 725 45.68 2.04 0.90
N TRP A 726 46.90 1.79 0.40
CA TRP A 726 48.12 2.56 0.71
C TRP A 726 48.01 4.07 0.48
N ALA A 727 47.16 4.52 -0.44
CA ALA A 727 46.91 5.94 -0.69
C ALA A 727 46.19 6.66 0.48
N ARG A 728 45.50 5.91 1.36
CA ARG A 728 44.84 6.41 2.58
C ARG A 728 45.70 6.25 3.84
N ALA A 729 46.94 5.75 3.72
CA ALA A 729 47.78 5.39 4.87
C ALA A 729 48.50 6.59 5.47
N SER A 730 48.31 6.84 6.78
CA SER A 730 49.02 7.89 7.49
C SER A 730 50.46 7.49 7.82
N GLY A 731 51.29 8.49 8.16
CA GLY A 731 52.61 8.25 8.73
C GLY A 731 52.59 7.51 10.08
N SER A 732 51.41 7.32 10.69
CA SER A 732 51.19 6.42 11.85
C SER A 732 51.10 4.96 11.39
N ASP A 733 50.22 4.71 10.41
CA ASP A 733 49.93 3.37 9.88
C ASP A 733 51.17 2.74 9.28
N LEU A 734 51.92 3.47 8.46
CA LEU A 734 53.14 2.98 7.82
C LEU A 734 54.22 2.58 8.84
N ARG A 735 54.27 3.24 10.01
CA ARG A 735 55.17 2.86 11.12
C ARG A 735 54.67 1.61 11.84
N ALA A 736 53.38 1.54 12.14
CA ALA A 736 52.77 0.38 12.81
C ALA A 736 52.87 -0.89 11.95
N ILE A 737 52.55 -0.81 10.65
CA ILE A 737 52.68 -1.89 9.67
C ILE A 737 54.15 -2.39 9.61
N ARG A 738 55.13 -1.48 9.58
CA ARG A 738 56.57 -1.85 9.55
C ARG A 738 57.04 -2.51 10.86
N GLN A 739 56.40 -2.21 11.98
CA GLN A 739 56.71 -2.77 13.31
C GLN A 739 55.90 -4.02 13.67
N HIS A 740 54.94 -4.43 12.84
CA HIS A 740 54.08 -5.59 13.09
C HIS A 740 54.87 -6.91 13.18
N ALA A 741 54.50 -7.79 14.11
CA ALA A 741 55.26 -9.01 14.40
C ALA A 741 55.45 -9.94 13.18
N SER A 742 54.45 -9.99 12.29
CA SER A 742 54.50 -10.79 11.06
C SER A 742 55.33 -10.15 9.93
N ALA A 743 55.67 -8.85 10.00
CA ALA A 743 56.19 -8.05 8.88
C ALA A 743 57.42 -8.68 8.21
N GLY A 744 58.39 -9.17 8.99
CA GLY A 744 59.60 -9.84 8.48
C GLY A 744 59.36 -11.17 7.75
N ARG A 745 58.12 -11.68 7.71
CA ARG A 745 57.70 -12.88 6.97
C ARG A 745 56.96 -12.54 5.67
N VAL A 746 56.51 -11.30 5.51
CA VAL A 746 55.68 -10.85 4.38
C VAL A 746 56.54 -10.52 3.15
N PRO A 747 56.34 -11.18 1.99
CA PRO A 747 57.09 -10.87 0.78
C PRO A 747 56.73 -9.48 0.24
N GLY A 748 57.73 -8.64 -0.07
CA GLY A 748 57.54 -7.36 -0.78
C GLY A 748 57.02 -6.19 0.08
N LEU A 749 56.71 -6.42 1.36
CA LEU A 749 56.13 -5.40 2.25
C LEU A 749 56.98 -4.13 2.36
N GLU A 750 58.29 -4.25 2.53
CA GLU A 750 59.19 -3.10 2.66
C GLU A 750 59.20 -2.21 1.41
N GLY A 751 59.00 -2.79 0.23
CA GLY A 751 58.82 -2.05 -1.02
C GLY A 751 57.53 -1.22 -1.01
N ARG A 752 56.39 -1.83 -0.65
CA ARG A 752 55.09 -1.14 -0.56
C ARG A 752 55.06 -0.05 0.50
N VAL A 753 55.65 -0.30 1.68
CA VAL A 753 55.75 0.72 2.75
C VAL A 753 56.64 1.89 2.32
N SER A 754 57.73 1.63 1.58
CA SER A 754 58.60 2.69 1.04
C SER A 754 57.90 3.49 -0.07
N GLU A 755 57.18 2.81 -0.98
CA GLU A 755 56.39 3.45 -2.04
C GLU A 755 55.30 4.38 -1.46
N ALA A 756 54.55 3.90 -0.45
CA ALA A 756 53.53 4.70 0.22
C ALA A 756 54.12 5.89 0.99
N ALA A 757 55.26 5.70 1.65
CA ALA A 757 55.94 6.78 2.38
C ALA A 757 56.46 7.89 1.45
N LEU A 758 56.96 7.54 0.25
CA LEU A 758 57.37 8.53 -0.76
C LEU A 758 56.18 9.38 -1.22
N ARG A 759 55.06 8.75 -1.60
CA ARG A 759 53.84 9.46 -2.01
C ARG A 759 53.29 10.39 -0.93
N LEU A 760 53.37 9.99 0.35
CA LEU A 760 52.99 10.84 1.48
C LEU A 760 53.89 12.08 1.60
N CYS A 761 55.20 11.94 1.38
CA CYS A 761 56.13 13.07 1.35
C CYS A 761 55.87 14.00 0.16
N GLU A 762 55.66 13.45 -1.04
CA GLU A 762 55.35 14.20 -2.26
C GLU A 762 54.07 15.04 -2.09
N GLY A 763 52.97 14.44 -1.61
CA GLY A 763 51.72 15.15 -1.35
C GLY A 763 51.80 16.20 -0.23
N LEU A 764 52.69 16.01 0.76
CA LEU A 764 52.96 17.03 1.79
C LEU A 764 53.76 18.22 1.25
N GLU A 765 54.65 18.01 0.27
CA GLU A 765 55.35 19.09 -0.42
C GLU A 765 54.41 19.85 -1.36
N GLU A 766 53.52 19.15 -2.07
CA GLU A 766 52.50 19.74 -2.95
C GLU A 766 51.47 20.56 -2.16
N PHE A 767 50.88 20.00 -1.09
CA PHE A 767 49.97 20.74 -0.20
C PHE A 767 50.63 21.97 0.43
N LYS A 768 51.91 21.87 0.82
CA LYS A 768 52.69 23.00 1.35
C LYS A 768 52.95 24.08 0.30
N SER A 769 53.14 23.69 -0.96
CA SER A 769 53.23 24.61 -2.09
C SER A 769 51.91 25.35 -2.31
N GLU A 770 50.78 24.61 -2.38
CA GLU A 770 49.45 25.21 -2.57
C GLU A 770 49.06 26.14 -1.41
N ALA A 771 49.31 25.73 -0.17
CA ALA A 771 49.07 26.55 1.01
C ALA A 771 49.94 27.83 1.02
N THR A 772 51.19 27.75 0.53
CA THR A 772 52.05 28.93 0.38
C THR A 772 51.50 29.88 -0.70
N ALA A 773 51.02 29.35 -1.83
CA ALA A 773 50.38 30.15 -2.88
C ALA A 773 49.09 30.83 -2.38
N LYS A 774 48.23 30.13 -1.64
CA LYS A 774 47.01 30.71 -1.03
C LYS A 774 47.31 31.79 0.00
N VAL A 775 48.37 31.63 0.81
CA VAL A 775 48.83 32.69 1.72
C VAL A 775 49.33 33.91 0.96
N GLN A 776 50.02 33.71 -0.17
CA GLN A 776 50.50 34.80 -1.02
C GLN A 776 49.34 35.52 -1.73
N GLU A 777 48.36 34.80 -2.27
CA GLU A 777 47.12 35.34 -2.84
C GLU A 777 46.35 36.21 -1.83
N LEU A 778 46.22 35.74 -0.58
CA LEU A 778 45.59 36.51 0.51
C LEU A 778 46.40 37.76 0.89
N GLN A 779 47.74 37.71 0.83
CA GLN A 779 48.60 38.88 1.06
C GLN A 779 48.47 39.91 -0.06
N GLU A 780 48.37 39.47 -1.32
CA GLU A 780 48.13 40.35 -2.48
C GLU A 780 46.73 40.98 -2.41
N HIS A 781 45.70 40.22 -2.02
CA HIS A 781 44.36 40.76 -1.75
C HIS A 781 44.35 41.82 -0.63
N LEU A 782 45.10 41.59 0.45
CA LEU A 782 45.22 42.54 1.56
C LEU A 782 45.91 43.85 1.11
N GLN A 783 47.02 43.75 0.37
CA GLN A 783 47.70 44.93 -0.20
C GLN A 783 46.81 45.70 -1.19
N GLN A 784 45.97 45.00 -1.97
CA GLN A 784 45.00 45.66 -2.84
C GLN A 784 43.93 46.41 -2.04
N GLN A 785 43.43 45.85 -0.93
CA GLN A 785 42.54 46.57 -0.02
C GLN A 785 43.22 47.81 0.59
N GLU A 786 44.45 47.69 1.09
CA GLU A 786 45.20 48.81 1.65
C GLU A 786 45.44 49.92 0.61
N GLN A 787 45.77 49.56 -0.64
CA GLN A 787 45.91 50.53 -1.73
C GLN A 787 44.58 51.19 -2.11
N GLN A 788 43.45 50.47 -2.09
CA GLN A 788 42.12 51.05 -2.32
C GLN A 788 41.74 52.02 -1.19
N GLN A 789 41.95 51.65 0.07
CA GLN A 789 41.72 52.52 1.23
C GLN A 789 42.64 53.76 1.19
N GLY A 790 43.93 53.58 0.85
CA GLY A 790 44.88 54.68 0.66
C GLY A 790 44.48 55.65 -0.46
N ARG A 791 43.99 55.13 -1.60
CA ARG A 791 43.43 55.95 -2.69
C ARG A 791 42.17 56.70 -2.26
N ALA A 792 41.27 56.06 -1.50
CA ALA A 792 40.08 56.72 -0.95
C ALA A 792 40.45 57.84 0.04
N ALA A 793 41.44 57.62 0.91
CA ALA A 793 41.95 58.63 1.84
C ALA A 793 42.66 59.80 1.11
N ALA A 794 43.40 59.52 0.03
CA ALA A 794 44.01 60.55 -0.82
C ALA A 794 42.96 61.37 -1.59
N GLY A 795 41.88 60.73 -2.07
CA GLY A 795 40.75 61.41 -2.70
C GLY A 795 40.06 62.39 -1.75
N ARG A 796 39.79 61.97 -0.50
CA ARG A 796 39.22 62.82 0.58
C ARG A 796 40.16 63.93 1.09
N ARG A 797 41.35 64.11 0.49
CA ARG A 797 42.25 65.26 0.73
C ARG A 797 42.43 66.15 -0.51
N ARG A 798 41.65 65.93 -1.57
CA ARG A 798 41.67 66.69 -2.84
C ARG A 798 40.29 67.19 -3.29
N ALA A 799 39.27 66.94 -2.50
CA ALA A 799 37.97 67.61 -2.51
C ALA A 799 37.78 68.30 -1.15
#